data_AF-A0A0A0JE64-F1
#
_entry.id   AF-A0A0A0JE64-F1
#
_cell.length_a   1.000
_cell.length_b   1.000
_cell.length_c   1.000
_cell.angle_alpha   90.00
_cell.angle_beta   90.00
_cell.angle_gamma   90.00
#
_symmetry.space_group_name_H-M   'P 1'
#
loop_
_entity.id
_entity.type
_entity.pdbx_description
1 polymer ?
#
loop_
_entity_poly.entity_id
_entity_poly.type
_entity_poly.pdbx_seq_one_letter_code
_entity_poly.pdbx_strand_id
1 'polypeptide(L)'
;MIGPSQLEALSALVRRRLPSGNSQQQRDRARRLIEQGVIESPRFGDMPLDSGRVWSTESERSRARFIHGFLFLPDLPNYVSTHAEPADVASQVLDLTRRWEQQFPQPSEDSGMAYHDETTAQRLTVHLALLPVFEEHLSPEDLAWYKGFLDRTAELLHDNDFHAGLNNHGMFQDLSLVTYAGLATWRTQADRALFLERAIERLRAYFLACFTAEGVHVENTPTYHVMVSRSVKEFVEVLHAISHEDTQRFDDLMHNLSVYATHAVMPNGVFPPVSDTQQVSLVGATSIFGDPEFTYAATTGREGTRPSERVLVLPHSGYAAYRSAWGDDKATFVFFQCAYNDGYHKHADENSFVVRSGGVDLISEAGPHGYNYQDPLTRYGYSQFAHNTLVVNGTSIPRTGGPLDTVTMSADSVRADGFTVTGRNARLVDTVHERTLTIDEPDGITRIEVLDRVTRQGDDAAYELLWNIGPEVDVVAHGHGFELYHDGIKLLDATIEAPVPLSLSVRRGQSRPTHLGWRFPAFGESEPANVVRVAFRGASLEVRTIMRLGDFAYRDRGLVDPKQHWQRFEGQVGLNYQQVPARSAAGSGHLIVVFTAVHQPGDFTYNYRATVDQTPFHALYILDDFGDQGAYYLQDHGDRGIFTTVQDLIAKTLTELGLTPADLITVGSSKGGTGALIHGLAAGAGHIFVGAPQTRIGSFVAKPHPNILELMTGGTGAEHVAQLDAALYDLATEVAGDGTSKASAFPSISIVVGDADHHYKGHVLPFVEHLNDLGQDASLMVLPGLRHADIGPVYREALTAFLSSLDNGTDGDTDRGVTAVATRRGASVTAMVVAGNRKEYAGRLFRDRELVSALPYGPSPYLTWTDLPAGRYRVRVFGRNPGDVEAIAGTTDWVVVD
;
A
#
# COMPACT_ATOMS: atom_id res chain seq x y z
N MET A 1 -22.93 -10.87 -51.00
CA MET A 1 -21.96 -10.54 -52.06
C MET A 1 -21.78 -9.04 -52.09
N ILE A 2 -20.53 -8.58 -51.99
CA ILE A 2 -20.18 -7.16 -51.97
C ILE A 2 -20.41 -6.55 -53.37
N GLY A 3 -21.31 -5.57 -53.43
CA GLY A 3 -21.75 -4.85 -54.62
C GLY A 3 -20.89 -3.62 -54.97
N PRO A 4 -21.15 -2.98 -56.12
CA PRO A 4 -20.37 -1.83 -56.60
C PRO A 4 -20.41 -0.63 -55.64
N SER A 5 -21.59 -0.30 -55.10
CA SER A 5 -21.78 0.83 -54.18
C SER A 5 -21.00 0.66 -52.88
N GLN A 6 -20.89 -0.57 -52.36
CA GLN A 6 -20.13 -0.89 -51.15
C GLN A 6 -18.63 -0.72 -51.39
N LEU A 7 -18.11 -1.15 -52.55
CA LEU A 7 -16.70 -0.94 -52.91
C LEU A 7 -16.37 0.54 -53.16
N GLU A 8 -17.30 1.33 -53.68
CA GLU A 8 -17.13 2.78 -53.85
C GLU A 8 -17.06 3.49 -52.49
N ALA A 9 -17.98 3.17 -51.57
CA ALA A 9 -17.97 3.68 -50.20
C ALA A 9 -16.67 3.28 -49.46
N LEU A 10 -16.24 2.03 -49.61
CA LEU A 10 -14.95 1.57 -49.08
C LEU A 10 -13.78 2.36 -49.67
N SER A 11 -13.77 2.59 -50.99
CA SER A 11 -12.72 3.37 -51.66
C SER A 11 -12.60 4.78 -51.07
N ALA A 12 -13.74 5.46 -50.88
CA ALA A 12 -13.77 6.79 -50.26
C ALA A 12 -13.25 6.76 -48.81
N LEU A 13 -13.57 5.73 -48.04
CA LEU A 13 -13.07 5.55 -46.68
C LEU A 13 -11.55 5.35 -46.65
N VAL A 14 -11.03 4.36 -47.38
CA VAL A 14 -9.61 3.98 -47.31
C VAL A 14 -8.71 5.08 -47.87
N ARG A 15 -9.14 5.83 -48.90
CA ARG A 15 -8.39 6.99 -49.42
C ARG A 15 -8.12 8.06 -48.35
N ARG A 16 -9.06 8.28 -47.43
CA ARG A 16 -8.89 9.25 -46.33
C ARG A 16 -7.88 8.79 -45.27
N ARG A 17 -7.60 7.49 -45.19
CA ARG A 17 -6.67 6.90 -44.20
C ARG A 17 -5.25 6.73 -44.72
N LEU A 18 -5.04 6.82 -46.05
CA LEU A 18 -3.72 6.66 -46.64
C LEU A 18 -2.76 7.78 -46.15
N PRO A 19 -1.50 7.44 -45.84
CA PRO A 19 -0.48 8.44 -45.58
C PRO A 19 -0.31 9.41 -46.75
N SER A 20 -0.19 10.71 -46.47
CA SER A 20 -0.07 11.75 -47.51
C SER A 20 1.11 12.71 -47.38
N GLY A 21 1.82 12.79 -46.23
CA GLY A 21 3.04 13.59 -46.12
C GLY A 21 2.82 15.12 -46.16
N ASN A 22 2.03 15.67 -45.22
CA ASN A 22 1.54 17.06 -45.32
C ASN A 22 2.41 18.11 -44.60
N SER A 23 3.32 17.71 -43.70
CA SER A 23 4.15 18.64 -42.94
C SER A 23 5.41 19.08 -43.69
N GLN A 24 6.01 20.21 -43.27
CA GLN A 24 7.28 20.67 -43.87
C GLN A 24 8.41 19.67 -43.66
N GLN A 25 8.50 19.07 -42.47
CA GLN A 25 9.51 18.06 -42.16
C GLN A 25 9.37 16.82 -43.05
N GLN A 26 8.14 16.40 -43.36
CA GLN A 26 7.87 15.29 -44.28
C GLN A 26 8.35 15.62 -45.70
N ARG A 27 8.04 16.83 -46.18
CA ARG A 27 8.54 17.31 -47.49
C ARG A 27 10.06 17.36 -47.53
N ASP A 28 10.71 17.78 -46.46
CA ASP A 28 12.17 17.83 -46.38
C ASP A 28 12.79 16.42 -46.45
N ARG A 29 12.20 15.43 -45.77
CA ARG A 29 12.64 14.02 -45.87
C ARG A 29 12.44 13.46 -47.27
N ALA A 30 11.28 13.70 -47.87
CA ALA A 30 10.99 13.30 -49.25
C ALA A 30 12.01 13.92 -50.24
N ARG A 31 12.30 15.21 -50.11
CA ARG A 31 13.33 15.89 -50.91
C ARG A 31 14.70 15.25 -50.75
N ARG A 32 15.15 15.00 -49.51
CA ARG A 32 16.47 14.38 -49.26
C ARG A 32 16.55 12.96 -49.86
N LEU A 33 15.47 12.20 -49.80
CA LEU A 33 15.42 10.89 -50.44
C LEU A 33 15.62 10.99 -51.95
N ILE A 34 14.88 11.87 -52.61
CA ILE A 34 14.87 12.00 -54.08
C ILE A 34 16.15 12.68 -54.59
N GLU A 35 16.53 13.82 -54.02
CA GLU A 35 17.64 14.62 -54.53
C GLU A 35 19.02 14.14 -54.07
N GLN A 36 19.09 13.51 -52.88
CA GLN A 36 20.36 13.15 -52.24
C GLN A 36 20.53 11.64 -52.03
N GLY A 37 19.49 10.83 -52.27
CA GLY A 37 19.53 9.40 -52.03
C GLY A 37 19.70 9.05 -50.53
N VAL A 38 19.18 9.89 -49.64
CA VAL A 38 19.28 9.71 -48.18
C VAL A 38 17.92 9.40 -47.58
N ILE A 39 17.82 8.24 -46.93
CA ILE A 39 16.68 7.84 -46.10
C ILE A 39 16.90 8.39 -44.69
N GLU A 40 16.15 9.41 -44.32
CA GLU A 40 16.19 9.97 -42.97
C GLU A 40 15.28 9.16 -42.01
N SER A 41 15.83 8.73 -40.88
CA SER A 41 15.07 8.11 -39.80
C SER A 41 15.39 8.76 -38.46
N PRO A 42 14.39 9.29 -37.72
CA PRO A 42 14.60 9.77 -36.36
C PRO A 42 15.12 8.68 -35.41
N ARG A 43 14.80 7.41 -35.69
CA ARG A 43 15.17 6.26 -34.86
C ARG A 43 16.54 5.67 -35.24
N PHE A 44 16.86 5.59 -36.53
CA PHE A 44 18.04 4.89 -37.02
C PHE A 44 19.13 5.81 -37.59
N GLY A 45 18.89 7.12 -37.60
CA GLY A 45 19.74 8.11 -38.26
C GLY A 45 19.59 8.11 -39.78
N ASP A 46 20.43 8.90 -40.45
CA ASP A 46 20.49 8.98 -41.90
C ASP A 46 21.10 7.71 -42.50
N MET A 47 20.45 7.16 -43.53
CA MET A 47 20.89 5.95 -44.21
C MET A 47 21.02 6.22 -45.71
N PRO A 48 22.17 5.96 -46.35
CA PRO A 48 22.29 6.09 -47.79
C PRO A 48 21.49 4.98 -48.48
N LEU A 49 20.75 5.34 -49.53
CA LEU A 49 20.09 4.38 -50.43
C LEU A 49 21.12 3.48 -51.14
N ASP A 50 22.34 4.00 -51.35
CA ASP A 50 23.52 3.30 -51.89
C ASP A 50 23.20 2.40 -53.10
N SER A 51 22.52 2.98 -54.10
CA SER A 51 22.08 2.25 -55.31
C SER A 51 21.30 0.96 -55.05
N GLY A 52 20.61 0.85 -53.91
CA GLY A 52 19.85 -0.32 -53.49
C GLY A 52 20.62 -1.31 -52.61
N ARG A 53 21.87 -1.04 -52.24
CA ARG A 53 22.61 -1.88 -51.27
C ARG A 53 22.04 -1.80 -49.87
N VAL A 54 21.23 -0.78 -49.57
CA VAL A 54 20.54 -0.62 -48.28
C VAL A 54 19.71 -1.85 -47.89
N TRP A 55 19.14 -2.58 -48.85
CA TRP A 55 18.36 -3.80 -48.60
C TRP A 55 19.22 -5.06 -48.40
N SER A 56 20.47 -5.05 -48.87
CA SER A 56 21.43 -6.15 -48.68
C SER A 56 22.35 -5.95 -47.46
N THR A 57 22.25 -4.79 -46.81
CA THR A 57 23.10 -4.45 -45.66
C THR A 57 22.55 -5.12 -44.40
N GLU A 58 23.36 -5.96 -43.77
CA GLU A 58 22.99 -6.59 -42.51
C GLU A 58 22.69 -5.53 -41.45
N SER A 59 21.55 -5.66 -40.77
CA SER A 59 21.09 -4.71 -39.76
C SER A 59 20.16 -5.38 -38.75
N GLU A 60 19.93 -4.70 -37.62
CA GLU A 60 18.97 -5.16 -36.63
C GLU A 60 17.55 -5.28 -37.21
N ARG A 61 16.75 -6.21 -36.69
CA ARG A 61 15.41 -6.55 -37.20
C ARG A 61 14.50 -5.33 -37.38
N SER A 62 14.51 -4.37 -36.44
CA SER A 62 13.68 -3.16 -36.52
C SER A 62 14.09 -2.23 -37.67
N ARG A 63 15.40 -2.11 -37.94
CA ARG A 63 15.91 -1.33 -39.08
C ARG A 63 15.61 -2.03 -40.40
N ALA A 64 15.80 -3.34 -40.46
CA ALA A 64 15.43 -4.14 -41.63
C ALA A 64 13.93 -4.06 -41.95
N ARG A 65 13.06 -4.14 -40.92
CA ARG A 65 11.61 -3.88 -41.06
C ARG A 65 11.31 -2.53 -41.72
N PHE A 66 11.95 -1.47 -41.24
CA PHE A 66 11.74 -0.12 -41.73
C PHE A 66 12.10 0.03 -43.21
N ILE A 67 13.21 -0.60 -43.62
CA ILE A 67 13.73 -0.52 -44.98
C ILE A 67 12.95 -1.42 -45.96
N HIS A 68 12.71 -2.70 -45.62
CA HIS A 68 11.99 -3.65 -46.49
C HIS A 68 10.47 -3.39 -46.53
N GLY A 69 9.92 -2.73 -45.51
CA GLY A 69 8.54 -2.26 -45.48
C GLY A 69 8.34 -0.93 -46.21
N PHE A 70 9.41 -0.30 -46.73
CA PHE A 70 9.38 1.02 -47.35
C PHE A 70 8.77 2.11 -46.46
N LEU A 71 8.93 1.99 -45.14
CA LEU A 71 8.30 2.89 -44.15
C LEU A 71 8.81 4.33 -44.20
N PHE A 72 9.75 4.63 -45.11
CA PHE A 72 10.26 5.95 -45.43
C PHE A 72 9.59 6.62 -46.65
N LEU A 73 8.78 5.89 -47.43
CA LEU A 73 8.01 6.47 -48.55
C LEU A 73 6.66 7.17 -48.20
N PRO A 74 6.06 7.06 -46.99
CA PRO A 74 4.79 7.74 -46.68
C PRO A 74 4.75 9.25 -46.88
N ASP A 75 5.92 9.90 -46.96
CA ASP A 75 6.05 11.34 -47.14
C ASP A 75 6.03 11.77 -48.63
N LEU A 76 6.12 10.82 -49.56
CA LEU A 76 6.24 11.10 -50.99
C LEU A 76 4.95 11.48 -51.73
N PRO A 77 3.73 11.00 -51.40
CA PRO A 77 2.55 11.31 -52.20
C PRO A 77 2.35 12.82 -52.45
N ASN A 78 2.36 13.64 -51.40
CA ASN A 78 2.24 15.09 -51.55
C ASN A 78 3.51 15.75 -52.12
N TYR A 79 4.70 15.19 -51.88
CA TYR A 79 5.93 15.71 -52.47
C TYR A 79 5.91 15.55 -53.99
N VAL A 80 5.53 14.37 -54.51
CA VAL A 80 5.41 14.09 -55.94
C VAL A 80 4.40 15.05 -56.57
N SER A 81 3.19 15.16 -56.02
CA SER A 81 2.12 15.96 -56.62
C SER A 81 2.42 17.47 -56.67
N THR A 82 3.28 17.97 -55.77
CA THR A 82 3.65 19.39 -55.69
C THR A 82 5.03 19.70 -56.28
N HIS A 83 5.73 18.69 -56.80
CA HIS A 83 7.06 18.86 -57.40
C HIS A 83 7.00 19.58 -58.75
N ALA A 84 8.10 20.24 -59.14
CA ALA A 84 8.21 20.89 -60.45
C ALA A 84 8.16 19.88 -61.61
N GLU A 85 8.73 18.69 -61.38
CA GLU A 85 8.78 17.57 -62.34
C GLU A 85 8.16 16.31 -61.71
N PRO A 86 6.82 16.22 -61.59
CA PRO A 86 6.15 15.16 -60.84
C PRO A 86 6.31 13.77 -61.48
N ALA A 87 6.32 13.69 -62.81
CA ALA A 87 6.53 12.44 -63.55
C ALA A 87 7.93 11.85 -63.32
N ASP A 88 8.97 12.68 -63.36
CA ASP A 88 10.35 12.25 -63.13
C ASP A 88 10.54 11.69 -61.72
N VAL A 89 9.93 12.34 -60.71
CA VAL A 89 9.98 11.87 -59.33
C VAL A 89 9.20 10.57 -59.17
N ALA A 90 8.00 10.47 -59.77
CA ALA A 90 7.21 9.23 -59.73
C ALA A 90 7.98 8.05 -60.35
N SER A 91 8.63 8.24 -61.50
CA SER A 91 9.48 7.23 -62.13
C SER A 91 10.70 6.87 -61.28
N GLN A 92 11.35 7.84 -60.64
CA GLN A 92 12.48 7.57 -59.72
C GLN A 92 12.06 6.71 -58.52
N VAL A 93 10.89 6.97 -57.94
CA VAL A 93 10.35 6.18 -56.82
C VAL A 93 9.99 4.76 -57.29
N LEU A 94 9.36 4.63 -58.46
CA LEU A 94 9.07 3.32 -59.07
C LEU A 94 10.34 2.48 -59.29
N ASP A 95 11.43 3.12 -59.72
CA ASP A 95 12.72 2.45 -59.91
C ASP A 95 13.30 1.89 -58.60
N LEU A 96 12.99 2.50 -57.45
CA LEU A 96 13.36 1.93 -56.14
C LEU A 96 12.62 0.60 -55.91
N THR A 97 11.31 0.58 -56.17
CA THR A 97 10.49 -0.64 -56.05
C THR A 97 10.96 -1.73 -57.01
N ARG A 98 11.29 -1.37 -58.26
CA ARG A 98 11.84 -2.30 -59.26
C ARG A 98 13.16 -2.91 -58.81
N ARG A 99 14.09 -2.09 -58.31
CA ARG A 99 15.39 -2.58 -57.80
C ARG A 99 15.21 -3.52 -56.62
N TRP A 100 14.27 -3.20 -55.72
CA TRP A 100 13.93 -4.08 -54.61
C TRP A 100 13.39 -5.43 -55.10
N GLU A 101 12.42 -5.44 -56.02
CA GLU A 101 11.85 -6.69 -56.56
C GLU A 101 12.88 -7.48 -57.37
N GLN A 102 13.84 -6.83 -58.04
CA GLN A 102 14.96 -7.53 -58.70
C GLN A 102 15.85 -8.29 -57.71
N GLN A 103 16.07 -7.73 -56.52
CA GLN A 103 16.85 -8.39 -55.46
C GLN A 103 16.02 -9.46 -54.73
N PHE A 104 14.72 -9.23 -54.58
CA PHE A 104 13.79 -10.08 -53.86
C PHE A 104 12.56 -10.36 -54.75
N PRO A 105 12.67 -11.25 -55.75
CA PRO A 105 11.60 -11.47 -56.74
C PRO A 105 10.46 -12.35 -56.23
N GLN A 106 10.74 -13.21 -55.24
CA GLN A 106 9.75 -14.11 -54.64
C GLN A 106 10.18 -14.47 -53.20
N PRO A 107 9.23 -14.87 -52.33
CA PRO A 107 9.56 -15.41 -51.01
C PRO A 107 10.50 -16.60 -51.10
N SER A 108 11.47 -16.65 -50.20
CA SER A 108 12.44 -17.74 -50.02
C SER A 108 12.78 -17.90 -48.54
N GLU A 109 13.34 -19.04 -48.14
CA GLU A 109 13.79 -19.26 -46.76
C GLU A 109 14.81 -18.20 -46.29
N ASP A 110 15.61 -17.67 -47.23
CA ASP A 110 16.62 -16.63 -46.97
C ASP A 110 16.08 -15.19 -47.05
N SER A 111 14.78 -15.01 -47.30
CA SER A 111 14.19 -13.69 -47.56
C SER A 111 14.12 -12.75 -46.35
N GLY A 112 14.49 -13.21 -45.15
CA GLY A 112 14.58 -12.39 -43.94
C GLY A 112 13.38 -11.45 -43.74
N MET A 113 13.65 -10.14 -43.62
CA MET A 113 12.60 -9.12 -43.48
C MET A 113 11.94 -8.69 -44.81
N ALA A 114 12.45 -9.12 -45.97
CA ALA A 114 11.87 -8.77 -47.27
C ALA A 114 10.46 -9.33 -47.45
N TYR A 115 10.24 -10.57 -46.99
CA TYR A 115 8.95 -11.26 -47.03
C TYR A 115 8.45 -11.67 -45.64
N HIS A 116 8.81 -10.91 -44.61
CA HIS A 116 8.17 -11.05 -43.31
C HIS A 116 6.71 -10.60 -43.38
N ASP A 117 5.80 -11.31 -42.71
CA ASP A 117 4.33 -11.13 -42.72
C ASP A 117 3.87 -9.65 -42.64
N GLU A 118 4.07 -9.00 -41.49
CA GLU A 118 3.76 -7.60 -41.21
C GLU A 118 4.52 -6.65 -42.13
N THR A 119 5.79 -6.95 -42.45
CA THR A 119 6.61 -6.06 -43.29
C THR A 119 6.05 -5.99 -44.72
N THR A 120 5.56 -7.12 -45.22
CA THR A 120 4.88 -7.23 -46.52
C THR A 120 3.56 -6.47 -46.50
N ALA A 121 2.78 -6.57 -45.43
CA ALA A 121 1.52 -5.82 -45.25
C ALA A 121 1.74 -4.30 -45.23
N GLN A 122 2.76 -3.86 -44.50
CA GLN A 122 3.15 -2.46 -44.43
C GLN A 122 3.62 -1.95 -45.80
N ARG A 123 4.43 -2.73 -46.52
CA ARG A 123 4.86 -2.38 -47.89
C ARG A 123 3.68 -2.16 -48.83
N LEU A 124 2.68 -3.07 -48.79
CA LEU A 124 1.46 -2.92 -49.59
C LEU A 124 0.74 -1.62 -49.24
N THR A 125 0.54 -1.34 -47.96
CA THR A 125 -0.16 -0.12 -47.49
C THR A 125 0.55 1.16 -47.94
N VAL A 126 1.87 1.21 -47.79
CA VAL A 126 2.69 2.34 -48.24
C VAL A 126 2.59 2.53 -49.76
N HIS A 127 2.65 1.45 -50.52
CA HIS A 127 2.58 1.52 -51.99
C HIS A 127 1.18 1.89 -52.49
N LEU A 128 0.12 1.48 -51.79
CA LEU A 128 -1.24 1.94 -52.07
C LEU A 128 -1.41 3.45 -51.81
N ALA A 129 -0.62 4.03 -50.90
CA ALA A 129 -0.60 5.49 -50.68
C ALA A 129 0.01 6.27 -51.85
N LEU A 130 0.95 5.66 -52.59
CA LEU A 130 1.56 6.23 -53.80
C LEU A 130 0.69 6.08 -55.05
N LEU A 131 -0.27 5.16 -55.03
CA LEU A 131 -1.11 4.85 -56.19
C LEU A 131 -1.75 6.09 -56.84
N PRO A 132 -2.36 7.06 -56.12
CA PRO A 132 -3.00 8.21 -56.76
C PRO A 132 -2.03 9.04 -57.61
N VAL A 133 -0.82 9.31 -57.11
CA VAL A 133 0.18 10.09 -57.87
C VAL A 133 0.81 9.27 -58.99
N PHE A 134 0.89 7.96 -58.83
CA PHE A 134 1.36 7.07 -59.89
C PHE A 134 0.34 6.94 -61.02
N GLU A 135 -0.96 6.91 -60.71
CA GLU A 135 -2.03 6.94 -61.72
C GLU A 135 -2.07 8.25 -62.50
N GLU A 136 -1.67 9.36 -61.88
CA GLU A 136 -1.64 10.68 -62.52
C GLU A 136 -0.41 10.88 -63.42
N HIS A 137 0.76 10.37 -63.02
CA HIS A 137 2.04 10.78 -63.62
C HIS A 137 2.86 9.68 -64.30
N LEU A 138 2.62 8.39 -64.04
CA LEU A 138 3.37 7.32 -64.70
C LEU A 138 2.86 7.01 -66.12
N SER A 139 3.74 6.44 -66.94
CA SER A 139 3.34 5.89 -68.24
C SER A 139 2.38 4.69 -68.07
N PRO A 140 1.53 4.38 -69.07
CA PRO A 140 0.65 3.22 -68.99
C PRO A 140 1.38 1.88 -68.75
N GLU A 141 2.60 1.73 -69.29
CA GLU A 141 3.44 0.54 -69.10
C GLU A 141 3.96 0.44 -67.66
N ASP A 142 4.49 1.55 -67.13
CA ASP A 142 4.98 1.63 -65.76
C ASP A 142 3.87 1.41 -64.74
N LEU A 143 2.70 2.01 -64.99
CA LEU A 143 1.52 1.84 -64.15
C LEU A 143 1.00 0.39 -64.19
N ALA A 144 1.02 -0.27 -65.34
CA ALA A 144 0.63 -1.68 -65.45
C ALA A 144 1.60 -2.58 -64.68
N TRP A 145 2.91 -2.33 -64.76
CA TRP A 145 3.91 -3.04 -63.97
C TRP A 145 3.67 -2.84 -62.47
N TYR A 146 3.42 -1.60 -62.03
CA TYR A 146 3.20 -1.27 -60.63
C TYR A 146 1.93 -1.93 -60.07
N LYS A 147 0.84 -1.92 -60.84
CA LYS A 147 -0.39 -2.64 -60.49
C LYS A 147 -0.13 -4.14 -60.34
N GLY A 148 0.67 -4.74 -61.22
CA GLY A 148 1.12 -6.13 -61.08
C GLY A 148 1.93 -6.41 -59.81
N PHE A 149 2.78 -5.48 -59.37
CA PHE A 149 3.51 -5.58 -58.09
C PHE A 149 2.56 -5.56 -56.88
N LEU A 150 1.57 -4.67 -56.90
CA LEU A 150 0.52 -4.61 -55.87
C LEU A 150 -0.30 -5.90 -55.83
N ASP A 151 -0.71 -6.41 -56.98
CA ASP A 151 -1.46 -7.66 -57.11
C ASP A 151 -0.70 -8.84 -56.48
N ARG A 152 0.58 -9.05 -56.86
CA ARG A 152 1.42 -10.13 -56.29
C ARG A 152 1.57 -10.01 -54.77
N THR A 153 1.72 -8.77 -54.27
CA THR A 153 1.85 -8.53 -52.83
C THR A 153 0.54 -8.83 -52.10
N ALA A 154 -0.60 -8.42 -52.66
CA ALA A 154 -1.92 -8.72 -52.09
C ALA A 154 -2.26 -10.21 -52.16
N GLU A 155 -1.93 -10.89 -53.26
CA GLU A 155 -2.10 -12.35 -53.42
C GLU A 155 -1.33 -13.12 -52.36
N LEU A 156 -0.09 -12.72 -52.06
CA LEU A 156 0.71 -13.32 -50.99
C LEU A 156 0.08 -13.12 -49.60
N LEU A 157 -0.44 -11.93 -49.30
CA LEU A 157 -1.10 -11.65 -48.02
C LEU A 157 -2.45 -12.36 -47.86
N HIS A 158 -3.12 -12.65 -48.98
CA HIS A 158 -4.37 -13.38 -49.04
C HIS A 158 -4.18 -14.90 -48.89
N ASP A 159 -2.97 -15.42 -49.10
CA ASP A 159 -2.62 -16.81 -48.83
C ASP A 159 -2.78 -17.12 -47.33
N ASN A 160 -3.33 -18.28 -47.01
CA ASN A 160 -3.44 -18.75 -45.63
C ASN A 160 -2.09 -19.24 -45.10
N ASP A 161 -1.24 -19.79 -45.97
CA ASP A 161 0.06 -20.33 -45.56
C ASP A 161 1.06 -19.23 -45.20
N PHE A 162 0.84 -18.01 -45.71
CA PHE A 162 1.63 -16.81 -45.38
C PHE A 162 1.00 -15.94 -44.28
N HIS A 163 -0.24 -16.21 -43.87
CA HIS A 163 -0.93 -15.41 -42.87
C HIS A 163 -0.37 -15.71 -41.47
N ALA A 164 -0.15 -14.67 -40.67
CA ALA A 164 0.46 -14.81 -39.35
C ALA A 164 -0.50 -15.34 -38.27
N GLY A 165 -1.77 -15.60 -38.61
CA GLY A 165 -2.79 -16.08 -37.69
C GLY A 165 -3.38 -14.98 -36.81
N LEU A 166 -3.87 -15.37 -35.63
CA LEU A 166 -4.56 -14.48 -34.69
C LEU A 166 -3.58 -13.67 -33.82
N ASN A 167 -2.78 -12.83 -34.46
CA ASN A 167 -1.90 -11.86 -33.80
C ASN A 167 -1.92 -10.52 -34.55
N ASN A 168 -1.21 -9.54 -34.00
CA ASN A 168 -1.12 -8.20 -34.57
C ASN A 168 -0.52 -8.17 -36.00
N HIS A 169 0.37 -9.08 -36.36
CA HIS A 169 0.89 -9.16 -37.73
C HIS A 169 -0.22 -9.56 -38.70
N GLY A 170 -1.02 -10.57 -38.35
CA GLY A 170 -2.18 -11.00 -39.13
C GLY A 170 -3.18 -9.87 -39.33
N MET A 171 -3.47 -9.12 -38.26
CA MET A 171 -4.30 -7.90 -38.34
C MET A 171 -3.75 -6.90 -39.37
N PHE A 172 -2.45 -6.62 -39.38
CA PHE A 172 -1.86 -5.70 -40.37
C PHE A 172 -1.98 -6.24 -41.80
N GLN A 173 -1.79 -7.55 -42.01
CA GLN A 173 -1.98 -8.19 -43.32
C GLN A 173 -3.41 -7.94 -43.81
N ASP A 174 -4.42 -8.20 -42.98
CA ASP A 174 -5.81 -8.08 -43.40
C ASP A 174 -6.27 -6.62 -43.56
N LEU A 175 -5.80 -5.69 -42.73
CA LEU A 175 -6.06 -4.24 -42.93
C LEU A 175 -5.47 -3.74 -44.27
N SER A 176 -4.31 -4.24 -44.66
CA SER A 176 -3.70 -3.89 -45.96
C SER A 176 -4.51 -4.47 -47.13
N LEU A 177 -5.10 -5.67 -46.99
CA LEU A 177 -5.99 -6.27 -47.97
C LEU A 177 -7.31 -5.51 -48.11
N VAL A 178 -7.89 -5.01 -47.00
CA VAL A 178 -9.07 -4.12 -47.04
C VAL A 178 -8.75 -2.86 -47.88
N THR A 179 -7.59 -2.26 -47.64
CA THR A 179 -7.14 -1.07 -48.37
C THR A 179 -6.96 -1.38 -49.85
N TYR A 180 -6.32 -2.51 -50.18
CA TYR A 180 -6.15 -2.98 -51.56
C TYR A 180 -7.50 -3.21 -52.25
N ALA A 181 -8.44 -3.92 -51.61
CA ALA A 181 -9.76 -4.16 -52.17
C ALA A 181 -10.55 -2.86 -52.44
N GLY A 182 -10.37 -1.83 -51.60
CA GLY A 182 -10.95 -0.50 -51.80
C GLY A 182 -10.35 0.29 -52.98
N LEU A 183 -9.10 0.03 -53.35
CA LEU A 183 -8.34 0.85 -54.30
C LEU A 183 -8.02 0.17 -55.64
N ALA A 184 -8.03 -1.16 -55.70
CA ALA A 184 -7.63 -1.94 -56.87
C ALA A 184 -8.67 -1.91 -58.01
N THR A 185 -9.01 -0.72 -58.51
CA THR A 185 -10.04 -0.49 -59.54
C THR A 185 -9.72 -1.12 -60.90
N TRP A 186 -8.47 -1.54 -61.12
CA TRP A 186 -8.05 -2.31 -62.30
C TRP A 186 -8.43 -3.79 -62.23
N ARG A 187 -8.77 -4.30 -61.04
CA ARG A 187 -9.27 -5.68 -60.85
C ARG A 187 -10.78 -5.74 -61.05
N THR A 188 -11.27 -6.93 -61.35
CA THR A 188 -12.72 -7.17 -61.41
C THR A 188 -13.35 -6.97 -60.04
N GLN A 189 -14.64 -6.64 -60.02
CA GLN A 189 -15.38 -6.53 -58.77
C GLN A 189 -15.34 -7.83 -57.95
N ALA A 190 -15.44 -8.98 -58.62
CA ALA A 190 -15.43 -10.29 -57.97
C ALA A 190 -14.10 -10.55 -57.25
N ASP A 191 -12.97 -10.23 -57.89
CA ASP A 191 -11.65 -10.37 -57.29
C ASP A 191 -11.51 -9.50 -56.05
N ARG A 192 -11.89 -8.22 -56.16
CA ARG A 192 -11.82 -7.27 -55.02
C ARG A 192 -12.68 -7.71 -53.85
N ALA A 193 -13.88 -8.23 -54.14
CA ALA A 193 -14.77 -8.79 -53.12
C ALA A 193 -14.13 -10.00 -52.42
N LEU A 194 -13.44 -10.89 -53.15
CA LEU A 194 -12.75 -12.04 -52.57
C LEU A 194 -11.69 -11.64 -51.53
N PHE A 195 -10.83 -10.68 -51.87
CA PHE A 195 -9.82 -10.16 -50.94
C PHE A 195 -10.46 -9.53 -49.70
N LEU A 196 -11.52 -8.76 -49.90
CA LEU A 196 -12.24 -8.08 -48.83
C LEU A 196 -12.96 -9.04 -47.89
N GLU A 197 -13.69 -10.02 -48.42
CA GLU A 197 -14.41 -11.02 -47.64
C GLU A 197 -13.44 -11.82 -46.76
N ARG A 198 -12.29 -12.25 -47.30
CA ARG A 198 -11.27 -12.95 -46.51
C ARG A 198 -10.67 -12.07 -45.42
N ALA A 199 -10.33 -10.83 -45.73
CA ALA A 199 -9.77 -9.90 -44.76
C ALA A 199 -10.77 -9.63 -43.62
N ILE A 200 -12.05 -9.44 -43.93
CA ILE A 200 -13.11 -9.24 -42.92
C ILE A 200 -13.27 -10.48 -42.04
N GLU A 201 -13.28 -11.69 -42.63
CA GLU A 201 -13.39 -12.94 -41.87
C GLU A 201 -12.25 -13.07 -40.85
N ARG A 202 -11.00 -12.83 -41.27
CA ARG A 202 -9.82 -12.92 -40.42
C ARG A 202 -9.77 -11.81 -39.37
N LEU A 203 -10.08 -10.56 -39.73
CA LEU A 203 -10.17 -9.43 -38.78
C LEU A 203 -11.26 -9.67 -37.74
N ARG A 204 -12.42 -10.17 -38.16
CA ARG A 204 -13.49 -10.58 -37.23
C ARG A 204 -12.98 -11.61 -36.23
N ALA A 205 -12.33 -12.68 -36.70
CA ALA A 205 -11.79 -13.72 -35.83
C ALA A 205 -10.74 -13.17 -34.86
N TYR A 206 -9.83 -12.32 -35.35
CA TYR A 206 -8.79 -11.68 -34.55
C TYR A 206 -9.37 -10.77 -33.46
N PHE A 207 -10.20 -9.79 -33.83
CA PHE A 207 -10.74 -8.84 -32.84
C PHE A 207 -11.63 -9.53 -31.81
N LEU A 208 -12.42 -10.54 -32.20
CA LEU A 208 -13.22 -11.29 -31.23
C LEU A 208 -12.37 -12.14 -30.27
N ALA A 209 -11.14 -12.48 -30.63
CA ALA A 209 -10.19 -13.17 -29.74
C ALA A 209 -9.42 -12.21 -28.83
N CYS A 210 -9.27 -10.94 -29.20
CA CYS A 210 -8.57 -9.92 -28.41
C CYS A 210 -9.38 -9.43 -27.19
N PHE A 211 -10.69 -9.67 -27.15
CA PHE A 211 -11.55 -9.17 -26.08
C PHE A 211 -12.36 -10.28 -25.42
N THR A 212 -12.57 -10.15 -24.12
CA THR A 212 -13.53 -10.97 -23.37
C THR A 212 -14.95 -10.67 -23.86
N ALA A 213 -15.92 -11.53 -23.50
CA ALA A 213 -17.33 -11.28 -23.80
C ALA A 213 -17.88 -9.99 -23.16
N GLU A 214 -17.22 -9.49 -22.13
CA GLU A 214 -17.54 -8.23 -21.43
C GLU A 214 -16.81 -7.01 -22.05
N GLY A 215 -16.04 -7.20 -23.13
CA GLY A 215 -15.37 -6.12 -23.85
C GLY A 215 -14.06 -5.66 -23.20
N VAL A 216 -13.39 -6.48 -22.39
CA VAL A 216 -12.06 -6.15 -21.84
C VAL A 216 -10.97 -6.79 -22.68
N HIS A 217 -9.87 -6.08 -22.90
CA HIS A 217 -8.76 -6.61 -23.69
C HIS A 217 -8.04 -7.72 -22.89
N VAL A 218 -7.77 -8.86 -23.53
CA VAL A 218 -7.26 -10.06 -22.84
C VAL A 218 -5.85 -9.91 -22.27
N GLU A 219 -5.08 -8.90 -22.69
CA GLU A 219 -3.73 -8.65 -22.17
C GLU A 219 -3.69 -7.92 -20.82
N ASN A 220 -4.86 -7.71 -20.18
CA ASN A 220 -4.99 -7.20 -18.81
C ASN A 220 -4.42 -5.78 -18.56
N THR A 221 -4.23 -5.00 -19.63
CA THR A 221 -3.53 -3.71 -19.57
C THR A 221 -4.39 -2.57 -20.16
N PRO A 222 -4.89 -1.62 -19.35
CA PRO A 222 -5.69 -0.47 -19.80
C PRO A 222 -5.12 0.34 -20.98
N THR A 223 -3.80 0.57 -21.05
CA THR A 223 -3.20 1.29 -22.19
C THR A 223 -3.28 0.49 -23.50
N TYR A 224 -3.05 -0.83 -23.45
CA TYR A 224 -3.22 -1.69 -24.62
C TYR A 224 -4.68 -1.86 -25.01
N HIS A 225 -5.60 -1.86 -24.05
CA HIS A 225 -7.03 -1.83 -24.34
C HIS A 225 -7.37 -0.67 -25.28
N VAL A 226 -7.00 0.57 -24.91
CA VAL A 226 -7.22 1.76 -25.76
C VAL A 226 -6.48 1.66 -27.10
N MET A 227 -5.25 1.15 -27.10
CA MET A 227 -4.45 0.98 -28.32
C MET A 227 -5.16 0.08 -29.34
N VAL A 228 -5.64 -1.10 -28.92
CA VAL A 228 -6.30 -2.07 -29.79
C VAL A 228 -7.71 -1.61 -30.18
N SER A 229 -8.42 -0.89 -29.29
CA SER A 229 -9.72 -0.27 -29.62
C SER A 229 -9.65 0.67 -30.82
N ARG A 230 -8.51 1.33 -31.08
CA ARG A 230 -8.32 2.13 -32.31
C ARG A 230 -8.46 1.28 -33.57
N SER A 231 -7.83 0.11 -33.60
CA SER A 231 -7.91 -0.81 -34.73
C SER A 231 -9.34 -1.37 -34.90
N VAL A 232 -10.04 -1.63 -33.79
CA VAL A 232 -11.45 -2.04 -33.82
C VAL A 232 -12.32 -0.93 -34.41
N LYS A 233 -12.13 0.32 -34.00
CA LYS A 233 -12.83 1.48 -34.59
C LYS A 233 -12.61 1.58 -36.09
N GLU A 234 -11.37 1.42 -36.55
CA GLU A 234 -11.05 1.42 -37.97
C GLU A 234 -11.77 0.30 -38.73
N PHE A 235 -11.94 -0.86 -38.12
CA PHE A 235 -12.69 -1.98 -38.68
C PHE A 235 -14.21 -1.73 -38.68
N VAL A 236 -14.76 -1.18 -37.60
CA VAL A 236 -16.18 -0.78 -37.51
C VAL A 236 -16.55 0.18 -38.64
N GLU A 237 -15.75 1.21 -38.88
CA GLU A 237 -15.94 2.14 -39.99
C GLU A 237 -15.93 1.44 -41.37
N VAL A 238 -15.11 0.38 -41.55
CA VAL A 238 -15.12 -0.46 -42.76
C VAL A 238 -16.43 -1.23 -42.87
N LEU A 239 -16.90 -1.85 -41.79
CA LEU A 239 -18.16 -2.58 -41.74
C LEU A 239 -19.35 -1.68 -42.08
N HIS A 240 -19.40 -0.46 -41.52
CA HIS A 240 -20.40 0.57 -41.84
C HIS A 240 -20.35 0.96 -43.32
N ALA A 241 -19.16 1.25 -43.86
CA ALA A 241 -18.99 1.67 -45.25
C ALA A 241 -19.53 0.64 -46.25
N ILE A 242 -19.41 -0.65 -45.94
CA ILE A 242 -19.93 -1.73 -46.78
C ILE A 242 -21.28 -2.28 -46.30
N SER A 243 -21.89 -1.73 -45.24
CA SER A 243 -23.14 -2.25 -44.66
C SER A 243 -23.07 -3.76 -44.34
N HIS A 244 -21.99 -4.19 -43.68
CA HIS A 244 -21.77 -5.60 -43.34
C HIS A 244 -22.73 -6.10 -42.24
N GLU A 245 -23.05 -7.39 -42.23
CA GLU A 245 -23.95 -7.98 -41.22
C GLU A 245 -23.41 -7.91 -39.77
N ASP A 246 -22.09 -7.90 -39.61
CA ASP A 246 -21.43 -7.79 -38.29
C ASP A 246 -21.37 -6.37 -37.73
N THR A 247 -21.88 -5.36 -38.44
CA THR A 247 -21.78 -3.94 -38.02
C THR A 247 -22.31 -3.72 -36.60
N GLN A 248 -23.55 -4.16 -36.31
CA GLN A 248 -24.14 -4.00 -34.97
C GLN A 248 -23.32 -4.71 -33.89
N ARG A 249 -22.81 -5.91 -34.18
CA ARG A 249 -22.00 -6.69 -33.23
C ARG A 249 -20.73 -5.93 -32.82
N PHE A 250 -20.09 -5.24 -33.77
CA PHE A 250 -18.88 -4.48 -33.52
C PHE A 250 -19.18 -3.09 -32.93
N ASP A 251 -20.34 -2.49 -33.22
CA ASP A 251 -20.83 -1.31 -32.50
C ASP A 251 -21.06 -1.64 -31.02
N ASP A 252 -21.69 -2.78 -30.72
CA ASP A 252 -21.90 -3.27 -29.35
C ASP A 252 -20.55 -3.55 -28.65
N LEU A 253 -19.59 -4.15 -29.37
CA LEU A 253 -18.23 -4.33 -28.85
C LEU A 253 -17.61 -2.98 -28.51
N MET A 254 -17.60 -2.01 -29.43
CA MET A 254 -17.05 -0.67 -29.22
C MET A 254 -17.66 0.04 -28.01
N HIS A 255 -18.96 -0.13 -27.78
CA HIS A 255 -19.62 0.36 -26.58
C HIS A 255 -19.05 -0.30 -25.31
N ASN A 256 -18.92 -1.62 -25.27
CA ASN A 256 -18.34 -2.30 -24.11
C ASN A 256 -16.87 -1.90 -23.87
N LEU A 257 -16.09 -1.68 -24.94
CA LEU A 257 -14.74 -1.14 -24.82
C LEU A 257 -14.76 0.25 -24.14
N SER A 258 -15.66 1.14 -24.57
CA SER A 258 -15.77 2.48 -24.00
C SER A 258 -16.23 2.46 -22.53
N VAL A 259 -17.13 1.54 -22.16
CA VAL A 259 -17.58 1.37 -20.77
C VAL A 259 -16.42 0.99 -19.85
N TYR A 260 -15.64 -0.03 -20.19
CA TYR A 260 -14.46 -0.40 -19.39
C TYR A 260 -13.46 0.75 -19.32
N ALA A 261 -13.11 1.34 -20.47
CA ALA A 261 -12.13 2.43 -20.53
C ALA A 261 -12.58 3.62 -19.66
N THR A 262 -13.86 3.99 -19.69
CA THR A 262 -14.43 5.10 -18.91
C THR A 262 -14.30 4.86 -17.41
N HIS A 263 -14.72 3.70 -16.94
CA HIS A 263 -14.72 3.38 -15.52
C HIS A 263 -13.32 3.10 -14.95
N ALA A 264 -12.36 2.68 -15.78
CA ALA A 264 -10.97 2.49 -15.38
C ALA A 264 -10.19 3.80 -15.21
N VAL A 265 -10.65 4.94 -15.76
CA VAL A 265 -9.95 6.23 -15.60
C VAL A 265 -10.01 6.70 -14.15
N MET A 266 -8.86 6.89 -13.52
CA MET A 266 -8.76 7.46 -12.18
C MET A 266 -9.21 8.94 -12.14
N PRO A 267 -9.58 9.49 -10.97
CA PRO A 267 -9.99 10.89 -10.81
C PRO A 267 -9.06 11.96 -11.43
N ASN A 268 -7.76 11.68 -11.54
CA ASN A 268 -6.76 12.56 -12.16
C ASN A 268 -6.65 12.42 -13.70
N GLY A 269 -7.52 11.63 -14.34
CA GLY A 269 -7.62 11.56 -15.81
C GLY A 269 -6.66 10.58 -16.48
N VAL A 270 -5.98 9.73 -15.72
CA VAL A 270 -5.10 8.65 -16.23
C VAL A 270 -5.56 7.29 -15.73
N PHE A 271 -5.04 6.21 -16.32
CA PHE A 271 -5.30 4.85 -15.83
C PHE A 271 -4.48 4.51 -14.57
N PRO A 272 -4.94 3.56 -13.73
CA PRO A 272 -4.14 3.03 -12.64
C PRO A 272 -2.89 2.29 -13.18
N PRO A 273 -1.75 2.32 -12.48
CA PRO A 273 -0.50 1.72 -12.97
C PRO A 273 -0.47 0.19 -12.75
N VAL A 274 -1.51 -0.51 -13.21
CA VAL A 274 -1.64 -1.97 -13.13
C VAL A 274 -1.03 -2.64 -14.36
N SER A 275 -0.39 -3.80 -14.21
CA SER A 275 0.29 -4.50 -15.31
C SER A 275 1.15 -3.53 -16.15
N ASP A 276 1.21 -3.66 -17.49
CA ASP A 276 2.02 -2.76 -18.34
C ASP A 276 1.36 -1.39 -18.64
N THR A 277 0.58 -0.85 -17.69
CA THR A 277 -0.13 0.42 -17.86
C THR A 277 0.76 1.61 -17.53
N GLN A 278 0.99 2.46 -18.52
CA GLN A 278 1.65 3.76 -18.33
C GLN A 278 0.64 4.84 -17.95
N GLN A 279 1.02 5.71 -17.02
CA GLN A 279 0.18 6.82 -16.56
C GLN A 279 0.34 8.05 -17.47
N VAL A 280 -0.28 7.98 -18.65
CA VAL A 280 -0.24 9.05 -19.66
C VAL A 280 -1.62 9.70 -19.84
N SER A 281 -1.62 10.94 -20.35
CA SER A 281 -2.87 11.67 -20.65
C SER A 281 -3.75 10.94 -21.66
N LEU A 282 -5.02 10.75 -21.31
CA LEU A 282 -6.01 10.06 -22.15
C LEU A 282 -6.78 11.00 -23.09
N VAL A 283 -6.55 12.32 -23.04
CA VAL A 283 -7.26 13.30 -23.88
C VAL A 283 -7.13 13.00 -25.38
N GLY A 284 -5.96 12.53 -25.83
CA GLY A 284 -5.75 12.15 -27.23
C GLY A 284 -6.52 10.90 -27.67
N ALA A 285 -6.96 10.08 -26.70
CA ALA A 285 -7.69 8.84 -26.94
C ALA A 285 -9.22 9.03 -27.05
N THR A 286 -9.76 10.21 -26.70
CA THR A 286 -11.22 10.45 -26.70
C THR A 286 -11.86 10.18 -28.06
N SER A 287 -11.15 10.54 -29.14
CA SER A 287 -11.55 10.29 -30.53
C SER A 287 -11.61 8.82 -30.95
N ILE A 288 -11.06 7.90 -30.16
CA ILE A 288 -11.08 6.45 -30.44
C ILE A 288 -12.49 5.92 -30.24
N PHE A 289 -13.11 6.24 -29.10
CA PHE A 289 -14.47 5.79 -28.79
C PHE A 289 -15.53 6.76 -29.29
N GLY A 290 -15.23 8.08 -29.31
CA GLY A 290 -16.23 9.11 -29.57
C GLY A 290 -17.32 9.19 -28.48
N ASP A 291 -17.11 8.49 -27.37
CA ASP A 291 -18.02 8.42 -26.25
C ASP A 291 -17.87 9.68 -25.37
N PRO A 292 -18.95 10.46 -25.16
CA PRO A 292 -18.89 11.65 -24.31
C PRO A 292 -18.60 11.32 -22.84
N GLU A 293 -18.90 10.12 -22.37
CA GLU A 293 -18.61 9.68 -20.99
C GLU A 293 -17.13 9.40 -20.78
N PHE A 294 -16.50 8.67 -21.71
CA PHE A 294 -15.04 8.50 -21.72
C PHE A 294 -14.32 9.85 -21.82
N THR A 295 -14.84 10.76 -22.66
CA THR A 295 -14.30 12.12 -22.80
C THR A 295 -14.36 12.89 -21.47
N TYR A 296 -15.46 12.78 -20.73
CA TYR A 296 -15.60 13.38 -19.41
C TYR A 296 -14.61 12.81 -18.40
N ALA A 297 -14.45 11.50 -18.37
CA ALA A 297 -13.49 10.84 -17.51
C ALA A 297 -12.04 11.26 -17.82
N ALA A 298 -11.63 11.16 -19.10
CA ALA A 298 -10.28 11.48 -19.58
C ALA A 298 -9.90 12.96 -19.44
N THR A 299 -10.88 13.86 -19.44
CA THR A 299 -10.67 15.31 -19.31
C THR A 299 -10.95 15.83 -17.90
N THR A 300 -11.12 14.95 -16.92
CA THR A 300 -11.42 15.29 -15.51
C THR A 300 -12.63 16.23 -15.39
N GLY A 301 -13.68 15.95 -16.16
CA GLY A 301 -14.95 16.67 -16.16
C GLY A 301 -14.99 17.98 -16.97
N ARG A 302 -13.92 18.32 -17.71
CA ARG A 302 -13.88 19.56 -18.50
C ARG A 302 -14.71 19.50 -19.78
N GLU A 303 -14.80 18.34 -20.42
CA GLU A 303 -15.51 18.13 -21.69
C GLU A 303 -16.36 16.85 -21.64
N GLY A 304 -17.30 16.67 -22.56
CA GLY A 304 -18.15 15.47 -22.61
C GLY A 304 -19.32 15.49 -21.61
N THR A 305 -19.87 14.30 -21.33
CA THR A 305 -21.04 14.11 -20.47
C THR A 305 -20.66 13.30 -19.25
N ARG A 306 -21.11 13.74 -18.07
CA ARG A 306 -20.84 13.01 -16.82
C ARG A 306 -21.55 11.64 -16.84
N PRO A 307 -20.84 10.53 -16.58
CA PRO A 307 -21.47 9.22 -16.44
C PRO A 307 -22.44 9.19 -15.25
N SER A 308 -23.53 8.43 -15.38
CA SER A 308 -24.47 8.22 -14.27
C SER A 308 -24.00 7.13 -13.31
N GLU A 309 -23.38 6.08 -13.84
CA GLU A 309 -22.92 4.92 -13.06
C GLU A 309 -21.60 5.23 -12.37
N ARG A 310 -21.49 4.82 -11.11
CA ARG A 310 -20.26 4.97 -10.30
C ARG A 310 -19.52 3.66 -10.08
N VAL A 311 -20.18 2.54 -10.41
CA VAL A 311 -19.70 1.18 -10.18
C VAL A 311 -19.67 0.43 -11.50
N LEU A 312 -18.59 -0.32 -11.72
CA LEU A 312 -18.47 -1.30 -12.81
C LEU A 312 -17.96 -2.60 -12.21
N VAL A 313 -18.58 -3.74 -12.53
CA VAL A 313 -18.13 -5.07 -12.10
C VAL A 313 -18.20 -6.01 -13.30
N LEU A 314 -17.05 -6.60 -13.66
CA LEU A 314 -16.84 -7.47 -14.82
C LEU A 314 -16.21 -8.80 -14.38
N PRO A 315 -17.00 -9.76 -13.83
CA PRO A 315 -16.51 -11.02 -13.26
C PRO A 315 -15.72 -11.90 -14.23
N HIS A 316 -16.12 -11.95 -15.50
CA HIS A 316 -15.43 -12.80 -16.48
C HIS A 316 -14.07 -12.24 -16.89
N SER A 317 -13.92 -10.92 -16.84
CA SER A 317 -12.68 -10.21 -17.16
C SER A 317 -11.78 -10.01 -15.94
N GLY A 318 -12.35 -10.12 -14.73
CA GLY A 318 -11.64 -10.01 -13.46
C GLY A 318 -11.42 -8.58 -12.96
N TYR A 319 -12.36 -7.65 -13.23
CA TYR A 319 -12.22 -6.24 -12.83
C TYR A 319 -13.45 -5.70 -12.10
N ALA A 320 -13.23 -4.90 -11.06
CA ALA A 320 -14.27 -4.09 -10.42
C ALA A 320 -13.75 -2.67 -10.13
N ALA A 321 -14.57 -1.66 -10.39
CA ALA A 321 -14.24 -0.26 -10.15
C ALA A 321 -15.38 0.45 -9.43
N TYR A 322 -15.04 1.29 -8.46
CA TYR A 322 -15.96 2.17 -7.74
C TYR A 322 -15.38 3.58 -7.70
N ARG A 323 -16.25 4.58 -7.72
CA ARG A 323 -15.90 5.94 -7.34
C ARG A 323 -17.00 6.65 -6.56
N SER A 324 -16.62 7.55 -5.66
CA SER A 324 -17.56 8.39 -4.91
C SER A 324 -18.17 9.50 -5.79
N ALA A 325 -17.41 10.05 -6.74
CA ALA A 325 -17.90 11.11 -7.64
C ALA A 325 -17.16 11.14 -8.99
N TRP A 326 -17.77 11.78 -9.97
CA TRP A 326 -17.20 12.08 -11.30
C TRP A 326 -16.83 13.56 -11.41
N GLY A 327 -15.65 13.85 -11.98
CA GLY A 327 -15.19 15.24 -12.21
C GLY A 327 -14.66 15.96 -10.97
N ASP A 328 -14.41 15.23 -9.88
CA ASP A 328 -13.72 15.69 -8.69
C ASP A 328 -12.40 14.92 -8.57
N ASP A 329 -11.27 15.63 -8.56
CA ASP A 329 -9.93 15.05 -8.49
C ASP A 329 -9.59 14.46 -7.10
N LYS A 330 -10.39 14.81 -6.09
CA LYS A 330 -10.31 14.29 -4.71
C LYS A 330 -11.26 13.14 -4.44
N ALA A 331 -12.11 12.77 -5.39
CA ALA A 331 -13.03 11.65 -5.24
C ALA A 331 -12.29 10.36 -4.86
N THR A 332 -12.86 9.60 -3.94
CA THR A 332 -12.45 8.22 -3.69
C THR A 332 -12.68 7.39 -4.95
N PHE A 333 -11.66 6.64 -5.36
CA PHE A 333 -11.66 5.69 -6.45
C PHE A 333 -11.00 4.39 -6.01
N VAL A 334 -11.66 3.26 -6.27
CA VAL A 334 -11.14 1.92 -5.99
C VAL A 334 -11.19 1.11 -7.27
N PHE A 335 -10.09 0.45 -7.61
CA PHE A 335 -9.99 -0.44 -8.77
C PHE A 335 -9.36 -1.76 -8.36
N PHE A 336 -10.17 -2.81 -8.38
CA PHE A 336 -9.81 -4.18 -8.02
C PHE A 336 -9.57 -5.01 -9.28
N GLN A 337 -8.55 -5.86 -9.22
CA GLN A 337 -8.21 -6.79 -10.28
C GLN A 337 -7.91 -8.20 -9.77
N CYS A 338 -8.60 -9.16 -10.35
CA CYS A 338 -8.30 -10.59 -10.30
C CYS A 338 -8.38 -11.15 -11.72
N ALA A 339 -7.70 -10.47 -12.65
CA ALA A 339 -7.70 -10.78 -14.07
C ALA A 339 -6.56 -11.74 -14.41
N TYR A 340 -6.81 -12.70 -15.31
CA TYR A 340 -5.80 -13.60 -15.87
C TYR A 340 -6.28 -14.15 -17.22
N ASN A 341 -6.45 -13.25 -18.19
CA ASN A 341 -7.10 -13.56 -19.46
C ASN A 341 -6.10 -14.04 -20.54
N ASP A 342 -4.92 -13.44 -20.61
CA ASP A 342 -3.77 -13.87 -21.42
C ASP A 342 -2.45 -13.43 -20.75
N GLY A 343 -1.32 -13.96 -21.22
CA GLY A 343 -0.04 -13.87 -20.54
C GLY A 343 0.91 -12.77 -20.99
N TYR A 344 0.78 -12.16 -22.17
CA TYR A 344 1.89 -11.40 -22.77
C TYR A 344 2.34 -10.20 -21.91
N HIS A 345 1.42 -9.29 -21.55
CA HIS A 345 1.68 -8.08 -20.74
C HIS A 345 1.27 -8.21 -19.26
N LYS A 346 1.02 -9.44 -18.81
CA LYS A 346 0.50 -9.73 -17.47
C LYS A 346 1.60 -9.70 -16.41
N HIS A 347 1.27 -9.14 -15.24
CA HIS A 347 2.06 -9.22 -14.01
C HIS A 347 1.48 -10.28 -13.04
N ALA A 348 2.19 -10.59 -11.95
CA ALA A 348 1.67 -11.47 -10.89
C ALA A 348 0.84 -10.68 -9.86
N ASP A 349 -0.22 -10.02 -10.34
CA ASP A 349 -1.00 -9.00 -9.62
C ASP A 349 -2.45 -9.43 -9.30
N GLU A 350 -2.72 -10.75 -9.27
CA GLU A 350 -4.04 -11.27 -8.91
C GLU A 350 -4.47 -10.86 -7.49
N ASN A 351 -5.75 -10.55 -7.31
CA ASN A 351 -6.35 -10.03 -6.07
C ASN A 351 -5.84 -8.64 -5.65
N SER A 352 -5.08 -7.93 -6.49
CA SER A 352 -4.63 -6.58 -6.16
C SER A 352 -5.74 -5.53 -6.31
N PHE A 353 -5.59 -4.40 -5.63
CA PHE A 353 -6.44 -3.22 -5.83
C PHE A 353 -5.67 -1.93 -5.56
N VAL A 354 -6.17 -0.83 -6.11
CA VAL A 354 -5.70 0.53 -5.80
C VAL A 354 -6.80 1.35 -5.14
N VAL A 355 -6.40 2.30 -4.29
CA VAL A 355 -7.28 3.27 -3.63
C VAL A 355 -6.67 4.66 -3.80
N ARG A 356 -7.38 5.53 -4.52
CA ARG A 356 -7.06 6.96 -4.60
C ARG A 356 -8.14 7.74 -3.88
N SER A 357 -7.78 8.65 -2.98
CA SER A 357 -8.75 9.52 -2.29
C SER A 357 -8.05 10.79 -1.81
N GLY A 358 -8.77 11.89 -1.69
CA GLY A 358 -8.20 13.17 -1.24
C GLY A 358 -7.18 13.78 -2.22
N GLY A 359 -7.10 13.27 -3.45
CA GLY A 359 -6.16 13.75 -4.48
C GLY A 359 -4.82 13.01 -4.52
N VAL A 360 -4.64 11.94 -3.74
CA VAL A 360 -3.40 11.14 -3.67
C VAL A 360 -3.68 9.65 -3.75
N ASP A 361 -2.68 8.89 -4.20
CA ASP A 361 -2.74 7.42 -4.25
C ASP A 361 -2.44 6.86 -2.86
N LEU A 362 -3.47 6.45 -2.11
CA LEU A 362 -3.32 5.91 -0.75
C LEU A 362 -2.78 4.48 -0.78
N ILE A 363 -3.41 3.63 -1.58
CA ILE A 363 -2.94 2.28 -1.93
C ILE A 363 -2.71 2.28 -3.45
N SER A 364 -1.50 1.96 -3.89
CA SER A 364 -1.06 2.09 -5.28
C SER A 364 -0.34 0.83 -5.77
N GLU A 365 0.17 0.87 -6.99
CA GLU A 365 0.96 -0.18 -7.63
C GLU A 365 2.35 0.36 -7.97
N ALA A 366 3.32 -0.53 -8.13
CA ALA A 366 4.65 -0.12 -8.60
C ALA A 366 4.60 0.43 -10.04
N GLY A 367 3.75 -0.14 -10.90
CA GLY A 367 3.73 0.13 -12.33
C GLY A 367 4.78 -0.67 -13.13
N PRO A 368 4.91 -0.39 -14.44
CA PRO A 368 5.88 -1.08 -15.28
C PRO A 368 7.21 -0.32 -15.39
N HIS A 369 8.33 -0.98 -15.05
CA HIS A 369 9.67 -0.42 -15.23
C HIS A 369 10.20 -0.54 -16.67
N GLY A 370 9.73 -1.52 -17.44
CA GLY A 370 10.18 -1.81 -18.81
C GLY A 370 10.26 -3.31 -19.08
N TYR A 371 10.79 -3.70 -20.23
CA TYR A 371 10.74 -5.10 -20.70
C TYR A 371 12.03 -5.91 -20.52
N ASN A 372 13.10 -5.28 -20.01
CA ASN A 372 14.38 -5.95 -19.82
C ASN A 372 14.37 -6.81 -18.55
N TYR A 373 13.99 -8.07 -18.66
CA TYR A 373 13.96 -9.00 -17.51
C TYR A 373 15.34 -9.32 -16.89
N GLN A 374 16.45 -8.88 -17.49
CA GLN A 374 17.75 -8.93 -16.81
C GLN A 374 17.89 -7.86 -15.73
N ASP A 375 17.07 -6.81 -15.78
CA ASP A 375 16.99 -5.79 -14.75
C ASP A 375 16.21 -6.30 -13.53
N PRO A 376 16.81 -6.29 -12.32
CA PRO A 376 16.12 -6.67 -11.09
C PRO A 376 14.86 -5.86 -10.79
N LEU A 377 14.80 -4.57 -11.14
CA LEU A 377 13.62 -3.73 -10.90
C LEU A 377 12.49 -4.06 -11.87
N THR A 378 12.81 -4.38 -13.12
CA THR A 378 11.83 -4.96 -14.04
C THR A 378 11.28 -6.27 -13.49
N ARG A 379 12.13 -7.20 -13.04
CA ARG A 379 11.66 -8.45 -12.43
C ARG A 379 10.79 -8.22 -11.19
N TYR A 380 11.13 -7.24 -10.36
CA TYR A 380 10.31 -6.84 -9.22
C TYR A 380 8.92 -6.36 -9.66
N GLY A 381 8.85 -5.46 -10.65
CA GLY A 381 7.59 -4.92 -11.16
C GLY A 381 6.60 -5.99 -11.65
N TYR A 382 7.10 -7.09 -12.23
CA TYR A 382 6.25 -8.22 -12.66
C TYR A 382 5.89 -9.22 -11.54
N SER A 383 6.42 -9.05 -10.33
CA SER A 383 6.30 -10.01 -9.22
C SER A 383 5.27 -9.59 -8.18
N GLN A 384 4.73 -10.53 -7.41
CA GLN A 384 3.77 -10.26 -6.33
C GLN A 384 4.28 -9.23 -5.29
N PHE A 385 5.59 -9.04 -5.17
CA PHE A 385 6.21 -8.06 -4.27
C PHE A 385 5.93 -6.59 -4.66
N ALA A 386 5.53 -6.35 -5.90
CA ALA A 386 5.19 -5.02 -6.43
C ALA A 386 3.69 -4.69 -6.35
N HIS A 387 2.87 -5.63 -5.85
CA HIS A 387 1.41 -5.59 -5.90
C HIS A 387 0.78 -5.75 -4.53
N ASN A 388 -0.51 -5.42 -4.41
CA ASN A 388 -1.24 -5.47 -3.15
C ASN A 388 -1.87 -6.84 -2.93
N THR A 389 -1.06 -7.88 -2.81
CA THR A 389 -1.52 -9.28 -2.78
C THR A 389 -0.73 -10.15 -1.79
N LEU A 390 -1.07 -11.44 -1.73
CA LEU A 390 -0.47 -12.43 -0.84
C LEU A 390 0.78 -13.05 -1.46
N VAL A 391 1.91 -12.99 -0.74
CA VAL A 391 3.12 -13.76 -1.02
C VAL A 391 3.22 -14.94 -0.06
N VAL A 392 3.57 -16.12 -0.60
CA VAL A 392 3.71 -17.35 0.18
C VAL A 392 5.18 -17.76 0.24
N ASN A 393 5.69 -18.04 1.44
CA ASN A 393 7.07 -18.48 1.71
C ASN A 393 8.14 -17.58 1.05
N GLY A 394 7.90 -16.28 1.01
CA GLY A 394 8.84 -15.30 0.44
C GLY A 394 9.14 -15.51 -1.05
N THR A 395 8.22 -16.14 -1.80
CA THR A 395 8.40 -16.45 -3.22
C THR A 395 7.19 -15.97 -4.03
N SER A 396 7.45 -15.18 -5.08
CA SER A 396 6.42 -14.81 -6.05
C SER A 396 6.13 -15.96 -7.01
N ILE A 397 4.88 -16.12 -7.42
CA ILE A 397 4.54 -16.97 -8.57
C ILE A 397 5.12 -16.39 -9.88
N PRO A 398 5.30 -17.21 -10.93
CA PRO A 398 5.60 -16.71 -12.27
C PRO A 398 4.46 -15.82 -12.79
N ARG A 399 4.79 -14.80 -13.59
CA ARG A 399 3.78 -13.91 -14.21
C ARG A 399 2.72 -14.66 -15.03
N THR A 400 3.10 -15.77 -15.65
CA THR A 400 2.25 -16.59 -16.52
C THR A 400 2.53 -18.08 -16.33
N GLY A 401 1.57 -18.93 -16.70
CA GLY A 401 1.61 -20.38 -16.60
C GLY A 401 0.38 -20.95 -15.88
N GLY A 402 0.14 -22.24 -16.09
CA GLY A 402 -1.06 -22.94 -15.61
C GLY A 402 -2.33 -22.59 -16.41
N PRO A 403 -3.45 -23.29 -16.15
CA PRO A 403 -4.74 -23.03 -16.80
C PRO A 403 -5.32 -21.66 -16.41
N LEU A 404 -5.98 -20.96 -17.34
CA LEU A 404 -6.57 -19.64 -17.09
C LEU A 404 -7.69 -19.68 -16.04
N ASP A 405 -8.44 -20.77 -15.99
CA ASP A 405 -9.56 -21.01 -15.05
C ASP A 405 -9.13 -21.22 -13.58
N THR A 406 -7.81 -21.23 -13.32
CA THR A 406 -7.28 -21.20 -11.94
C THR A 406 -7.40 -19.84 -11.27
N VAL A 407 -7.73 -18.79 -12.04
CA VAL A 407 -8.01 -17.45 -11.54
C VAL A 407 -9.42 -17.06 -11.95
N THR A 408 -10.26 -16.71 -10.99
CA THR A 408 -11.66 -16.35 -11.25
C THR A 408 -12.10 -15.19 -10.36
N MET A 409 -13.16 -14.49 -10.78
CA MET A 409 -13.84 -13.51 -9.96
C MET A 409 -15.35 -13.79 -9.96
N SER A 410 -15.99 -13.60 -8.81
CA SER A 410 -17.44 -13.58 -8.66
C SER A 410 -17.91 -12.26 -8.05
N ALA A 411 -19.15 -11.88 -8.33
CA ALA A 411 -19.81 -10.75 -7.69
C ALA A 411 -20.92 -11.26 -6.78
N ASP A 412 -20.80 -11.00 -5.48
CA ASP A 412 -21.81 -11.36 -4.49
C ASP A 412 -22.91 -10.29 -4.44
N SER A 413 -22.54 -9.02 -4.67
CA SER A 413 -23.49 -7.91 -4.78
C SER A 413 -22.93 -6.73 -5.58
N VAL A 414 -23.81 -6.03 -6.31
CA VAL A 414 -23.47 -4.81 -7.06
C VAL A 414 -24.57 -3.77 -6.81
N ARG A 415 -24.18 -2.57 -6.40
CA ARG A 415 -25.06 -1.44 -6.07
C ARG A 415 -24.54 -0.17 -6.76
N ALA A 416 -25.35 0.88 -6.80
CA ALA A 416 -24.94 2.17 -7.34
C ALA A 416 -23.89 2.91 -6.48
N ASP A 417 -23.69 2.45 -5.25
CA ASP A 417 -22.82 3.04 -4.22
C ASP A 417 -21.81 2.05 -3.65
N GLY A 418 -21.66 0.87 -4.26
CA GLY A 418 -20.75 -0.14 -3.75
C GLY A 418 -20.87 -1.50 -4.44
N PHE A 419 -20.02 -2.42 -4.03
CA PHE A 419 -20.05 -3.81 -4.49
C PHE A 419 -19.43 -4.73 -3.44
N THR A 420 -19.71 -6.03 -3.56
CA THR A 420 -18.93 -7.10 -2.93
C THR A 420 -18.52 -8.08 -4.01
N VAL A 421 -17.22 -8.25 -4.21
CA VAL A 421 -16.65 -9.18 -5.19
C VAL A 421 -15.64 -10.09 -4.52
N THR A 422 -15.53 -11.33 -4.99
CA THR A 422 -14.55 -12.29 -4.51
C THR A 422 -13.66 -12.71 -5.68
N GLY A 423 -12.38 -12.34 -5.60
CA GLY A 423 -11.34 -12.85 -6.49
C GLY A 423 -10.71 -14.10 -5.91
N ARG A 424 -10.39 -15.07 -6.77
CA ARG A 424 -9.84 -16.36 -6.39
C ARG A 424 -8.60 -16.65 -7.23
N ASN A 425 -7.47 -16.85 -6.56
CA ASN A 425 -6.20 -17.22 -7.17
C ASN A 425 -5.76 -18.63 -6.70
N ALA A 426 -5.82 -19.61 -7.60
CA ALA A 426 -5.37 -20.98 -7.38
C ALA A 426 -3.98 -21.28 -8.00
N ARG A 427 -3.24 -20.26 -8.46
CA ARG A 427 -1.92 -20.43 -9.09
C ARG A 427 -0.79 -20.60 -8.07
N LEU A 428 -1.05 -20.32 -6.79
CA LEU A 428 -0.10 -20.48 -5.70
C LEU A 428 0.16 -21.96 -5.43
N VAL A 429 1.40 -22.31 -5.06
CA VAL A 429 1.78 -23.70 -4.77
C VAL A 429 1.11 -24.18 -3.49
N ASP A 430 0.36 -25.28 -3.58
CA ASP A 430 -0.42 -25.91 -2.50
C ASP A 430 -1.40 -24.99 -1.76
N THR A 431 -1.63 -23.78 -2.29
CA THR A 431 -2.30 -22.69 -1.60
C THR A 431 -3.32 -22.06 -2.54
N VAL A 432 -4.46 -21.68 -1.98
CA VAL A 432 -5.51 -20.93 -2.64
C VAL A 432 -5.67 -19.63 -1.87
N HIS A 433 -5.62 -18.52 -2.59
CA HIS A 433 -5.90 -17.19 -2.05
C HIS A 433 -7.21 -16.66 -2.61
N GLU A 434 -8.20 -16.51 -1.75
CA GLU A 434 -9.45 -15.82 -2.07
C GLU A 434 -9.44 -14.46 -1.36
N ARG A 435 -9.80 -13.41 -2.09
CA ARG A 435 -9.98 -12.07 -1.53
C ARG A 435 -11.40 -11.60 -1.82
N THR A 436 -12.17 -11.37 -0.78
CA THR A 436 -13.43 -10.65 -0.87
C THR A 436 -13.19 -9.17 -0.59
N LEU A 437 -13.50 -8.32 -1.57
CA LEU A 437 -13.47 -6.86 -1.45
C LEU A 437 -14.90 -6.32 -1.39
N THR A 438 -15.24 -5.69 -0.27
CA THR A 438 -16.51 -4.98 -0.09
C THR A 438 -16.28 -3.49 -0.04
N ILE A 439 -17.00 -2.77 -0.88
CA ILE A 439 -17.08 -1.31 -0.90
C ILE A 439 -18.51 -0.92 -0.56
N ASP A 440 -18.66 -0.09 0.47
CA ASP A 440 -19.94 0.50 0.87
C ASP A 440 -19.76 1.99 1.13
N GLU A 441 -20.81 2.77 0.97
CA GLU A 441 -20.80 4.22 1.21
C GLU A 441 -21.92 4.67 2.18
N PRO A 442 -21.95 4.14 3.42
CA PRO A 442 -22.94 4.58 4.40
C PRO A 442 -22.74 6.07 4.74
N ASP A 443 -23.84 6.82 4.75
CA ASP A 443 -23.87 8.24 5.09
C ASP A 443 -22.89 9.11 4.26
N GLY A 444 -22.54 8.66 3.04
CA GLY A 444 -21.61 9.36 2.14
C GLY A 444 -20.13 9.13 2.44
N ILE A 445 -19.78 8.21 3.35
CA ILE A 445 -18.39 7.88 3.70
C ILE A 445 -18.06 6.50 3.12
N THR A 446 -17.12 6.45 2.17
CA THR A 446 -16.65 5.17 1.63
C THR A 446 -15.94 4.34 2.71
N ARG A 447 -16.37 3.10 2.87
CA ARG A 447 -15.74 2.05 3.70
C ARG A 447 -15.25 0.93 2.80
N ILE A 448 -14.06 0.44 3.08
CA ILE A 448 -13.40 -0.62 2.30
C ILE A 448 -13.10 -1.76 3.27
N GLU A 449 -13.64 -2.93 3.00
CA GLU A 449 -13.35 -4.14 3.76
C GLU A 449 -12.72 -5.19 2.84
N VAL A 450 -11.60 -5.75 3.29
CA VAL A 450 -10.85 -6.79 2.60
C VAL A 450 -10.82 -8.02 3.49
N LEU A 451 -11.38 -9.13 3.00
CA LEU A 451 -11.29 -10.44 3.64
C LEU A 451 -10.41 -11.35 2.79
N ASP A 452 -9.21 -11.64 3.29
CA ASP A 452 -8.27 -12.57 2.68
C ASP A 452 -8.43 -13.96 3.31
N ARG A 453 -8.98 -14.91 2.56
CA ARG A 453 -9.02 -16.33 2.94
C ARG A 453 -7.88 -17.07 2.26
N VAL A 454 -7.06 -17.72 3.07
CA VAL A 454 -5.99 -18.61 2.60
C VAL A 454 -6.37 -20.04 2.91
N THR A 455 -6.42 -20.89 1.88
CA THR A 455 -6.65 -22.33 2.04
C THR A 455 -5.44 -23.09 1.56
N ARG A 456 -4.80 -23.87 2.44
CA ARG A 456 -3.58 -24.63 2.13
C ARG A 456 -3.80 -26.13 2.28
N GLN A 457 -3.24 -26.91 1.35
CA GLN A 457 -3.33 -28.39 1.33
C GLN A 457 -2.17 -29.09 2.06
N GLY A 458 -1.15 -28.35 2.51
CA GLY A 458 -0.02 -28.86 3.30
C GLY A 458 0.07 -28.22 4.69
N ASP A 459 1.24 -28.37 5.34
CA ASP A 459 1.57 -27.82 6.67
C ASP A 459 1.48 -26.28 6.79
N ASP A 460 1.90 -25.69 7.90
CA ASP A 460 1.94 -24.23 8.03
C ASP A 460 2.94 -23.57 7.06
N ALA A 461 2.56 -22.43 6.50
CA ALA A 461 3.42 -21.59 5.66
C ALA A 461 3.61 -20.19 6.26
N ALA A 462 4.61 -19.47 5.77
CA ALA A 462 4.77 -18.05 6.03
C ALA A 462 4.06 -17.24 4.94
N TYR A 463 3.30 -16.25 5.34
CA TYR A 463 2.51 -15.40 4.46
C TYR A 463 2.88 -13.93 4.66
N GLU A 464 2.80 -13.17 3.56
CA GLU A 464 2.96 -11.73 3.58
C GLU A 464 1.85 -11.10 2.74
N LEU A 465 1.01 -10.26 3.37
CA LEU A 465 0.14 -9.32 2.65
C LEU A 465 0.88 -8.00 2.51
N LEU A 466 0.93 -7.48 1.28
CA LEU A 466 1.63 -6.25 0.95
C LEU A 466 0.63 -5.14 0.59
N TRP A 467 0.91 -3.93 1.06
CA TRP A 467 0.16 -2.71 0.72
C TRP A 467 1.16 -1.65 0.26
N ASN A 468 1.29 -1.48 -1.05
CA ASN A 468 2.15 -0.48 -1.67
C ASN A 468 1.45 0.88 -1.58
N ILE A 469 2.15 1.86 -1.06
CA ILE A 469 1.62 3.18 -0.69
C ILE A 469 2.15 4.22 -1.67
N GLY A 470 1.35 5.24 -2.01
CA GLY A 470 1.81 6.33 -2.85
C GLY A 470 3.02 7.07 -2.27
N PRO A 471 3.92 7.62 -3.12
CA PRO A 471 5.17 8.25 -2.70
C PRO A 471 4.97 9.53 -1.87
N GLU A 472 3.80 10.15 -1.97
CA GLU A 472 3.41 11.38 -1.26
C GLU A 472 2.70 11.11 0.08
N VAL A 473 2.58 9.83 0.46
CA VAL A 473 1.79 9.40 1.62
C VAL A 473 2.71 8.84 2.72
N ASP A 474 2.60 9.46 3.89
CA ASP A 474 3.29 9.03 5.10
C ASP A 474 2.52 7.90 5.79
N VAL A 475 3.26 6.95 6.36
CA VAL A 475 2.71 5.78 7.03
C VAL A 475 3.06 5.81 8.51
N VAL A 476 2.04 5.67 9.37
CA VAL A 476 2.21 5.35 10.79
C VAL A 476 1.76 3.92 11.00
N ALA A 477 2.68 3.00 11.27
CA ALA A 477 2.36 1.60 11.53
C ALA A 477 2.09 1.35 13.02
N HIS A 478 1.10 0.50 13.31
CA HIS A 478 0.76 -0.01 14.64
C HIS A 478 1.05 -1.52 14.72
N GLY A 479 0.66 -2.18 15.81
CA GLY A 479 0.79 -3.64 15.94
C GLY A 479 -0.11 -4.40 14.96
N HIS A 480 -1.37 -3.97 14.86
CA HIS A 480 -2.43 -4.65 14.09
C HIS A 480 -3.14 -3.68 13.13
N GLY A 481 -2.40 -2.73 12.57
CA GLY A 481 -2.96 -1.74 11.65
C GLY A 481 -1.97 -0.65 11.26
N PHE A 482 -2.45 0.33 10.51
CA PHE A 482 -1.66 1.49 10.10
C PHE A 482 -2.56 2.68 9.75
N GLU A 483 -2.00 3.88 9.78
CA GLU A 483 -2.62 5.14 9.36
C GLU A 483 -1.85 5.73 8.18
N LEU A 484 -2.55 6.40 7.28
CA LEU A 484 -1.99 7.10 6.13
C LEU A 484 -2.29 8.60 6.20
N TYR A 485 -1.25 9.40 5.97
CA TYR A 485 -1.30 10.85 6.03
C TYR A 485 -0.77 11.47 4.74
N HIS A 486 -1.30 12.63 4.39
CA HIS A 486 -0.74 13.51 3.37
C HIS A 486 -0.78 14.94 3.88
N ASP A 487 0.35 15.66 3.82
CA ASP A 487 0.52 17.01 4.39
C ASP A 487 0.05 17.14 5.85
N GLY A 488 0.28 16.09 6.65
CA GLY A 488 -0.12 16.03 8.06
C GLY A 488 -1.61 15.82 8.31
N ILE A 489 -2.41 15.61 7.25
CA ILE A 489 -3.84 15.30 7.35
C ILE A 489 -4.02 13.79 7.25
N LYS A 490 -4.69 13.19 8.24
CA LYS A 490 -5.08 11.79 8.20
C LYS A 490 -6.13 11.55 7.12
N LEU A 491 -5.84 10.66 6.17
CA LEU A 491 -6.72 10.33 5.06
C LEU A 491 -7.29 8.91 5.16
N LEU A 492 -6.56 7.99 5.79
CA LEU A 492 -6.99 6.60 5.98
C LEU A 492 -6.45 6.02 7.28
N ASP A 493 -7.23 5.15 7.91
CA ASP A 493 -6.66 4.10 8.76
C ASP A 493 -7.14 2.70 8.37
N ALA A 494 -6.30 1.72 8.68
CA ALA A 494 -6.53 0.31 8.44
C ALA A 494 -6.33 -0.46 9.74
N THR A 495 -7.35 -1.23 10.14
CA THR A 495 -7.27 -2.21 11.26
C THR A 495 -7.24 -3.62 10.70
N ILE A 496 -6.44 -4.51 11.27
CA ILE A 496 -6.22 -5.87 10.79
C ILE A 496 -6.53 -6.88 11.90
N GLU A 497 -7.40 -7.83 11.59
CA GLU A 497 -7.80 -8.92 12.47
C GLU A 497 -7.38 -10.25 11.86
N ALA A 498 -6.74 -11.11 12.66
CA ALA A 498 -6.33 -12.45 12.27
C ALA A 498 -6.39 -13.38 13.49
N PRO A 499 -6.64 -14.69 13.29
CA PRO A 499 -6.67 -15.68 14.37
C PRO A 499 -5.27 -16.17 14.78
N VAL A 500 -4.21 -15.48 14.34
CA VAL A 500 -2.81 -15.85 14.53
C VAL A 500 -1.99 -14.58 14.79
N PRO A 501 -0.79 -14.70 15.40
CA PRO A 501 0.07 -13.54 15.64
C PRO A 501 0.45 -12.84 14.34
N LEU A 502 0.48 -11.50 14.37
CA LEU A 502 0.88 -10.66 13.24
C LEU A 502 2.18 -9.90 13.53
N SER A 503 2.96 -9.65 12.48
CA SER A 503 4.08 -8.70 12.52
C SER A 503 3.95 -7.72 11.37
N LEU A 504 3.88 -6.43 11.71
CA LEU A 504 3.66 -5.34 10.76
C LEU A 504 4.89 -4.45 10.66
N SER A 505 5.36 -4.24 9.43
CA SER A 505 6.61 -3.53 9.14
C SER A 505 6.45 -2.62 7.92
N VAL A 506 7.16 -1.50 7.90
CA VAL A 506 7.18 -0.57 6.76
C VAL A 506 8.55 -0.63 6.08
N ARG A 507 8.57 -0.74 4.75
CA ARG A 507 9.80 -0.69 3.94
C ARG A 507 9.69 0.42 2.91
N ARG A 508 10.83 1.02 2.56
CA ARG A 508 10.91 2.08 1.55
C ARG A 508 12.16 1.90 0.71
N GLY A 509 12.00 1.70 -0.60
CA GLY A 509 13.12 1.55 -1.54
C GLY A 509 14.11 0.44 -1.15
N GLN A 510 13.64 -0.67 -0.58
CA GLN A 510 14.50 -1.77 -0.18
C GLN A 510 14.94 -2.56 -1.42
N SER A 511 16.22 -2.92 -1.55
CA SER A 511 16.72 -3.78 -2.65
C SER A 511 17.11 -5.20 -2.20
N ARG A 512 17.33 -5.42 -0.90
CA ARG A 512 17.75 -6.72 -0.33
C ARG A 512 17.01 -7.02 0.97
N PRO A 513 16.72 -8.30 1.29
CA PRO A 513 16.99 -9.50 0.48
C PRO A 513 16.10 -9.59 -0.77
N THR A 514 14.94 -8.92 -0.73
CA THR A 514 13.99 -8.79 -1.84
C THR A 514 13.67 -7.31 -2.06
N HIS A 515 13.36 -6.93 -3.30
CA HIS A 515 12.92 -5.57 -3.61
C HIS A 515 11.54 -5.32 -2.99
N LEU A 516 11.36 -4.19 -2.32
CA LEU A 516 10.11 -3.77 -1.69
C LEU A 516 10.03 -2.24 -1.66
N GLY A 517 8.85 -1.68 -1.94
CA GLY A 517 8.60 -0.24 -1.84
C GLY A 517 9.28 0.58 -2.93
N TRP A 518 9.07 0.20 -4.20
CA TRP A 518 9.52 0.97 -5.36
C TRP A 518 8.33 1.32 -6.26
N ARG A 519 8.38 2.49 -6.88
CA ARG A 519 7.43 2.95 -7.91
C ARG A 519 8.17 3.27 -9.20
N PHE A 520 7.48 3.10 -10.32
CA PHE A 520 7.98 3.31 -11.67
C PHE A 520 7.10 4.34 -12.41
N PRO A 521 7.40 5.65 -12.29
CA PRO A 521 6.62 6.71 -12.94
C PRO A 521 6.64 6.61 -14.47
N ALA A 522 7.77 6.15 -15.02
CA ALA A 522 7.98 5.92 -16.44
C ALA A 522 8.96 4.76 -16.65
N PHE A 523 9.04 4.26 -17.89
CA PHE A 523 9.99 3.20 -18.22
C PHE A 523 11.43 3.64 -17.96
N GLY A 524 12.19 2.80 -17.25
CA GLY A 524 13.55 3.05 -16.84
C GLY A 524 13.71 4.04 -15.68
N GLU A 525 12.61 4.57 -15.14
CA GLU A 525 12.62 5.45 -13.96
C GLU A 525 12.11 4.69 -12.73
N SER A 526 12.72 4.93 -11.58
CA SER A 526 12.34 4.31 -10.31
C SER A 526 12.49 5.28 -9.16
N GLU A 527 11.55 5.26 -8.22
CA GLU A 527 11.61 6.04 -6.99
C GLU A 527 11.20 5.21 -5.75
N PRO A 528 11.73 5.53 -4.56
CA PRO A 528 11.39 4.82 -3.34
C PRO A 528 10.04 5.25 -2.77
N ALA A 529 9.14 4.29 -2.59
CA ALA A 529 7.81 4.48 -2.00
C ALA A 529 7.63 3.58 -0.76
N ASN A 530 6.66 3.87 0.10
CA ASN A 530 6.39 3.04 1.27
C ASN A 530 5.64 1.76 0.85
N VAL A 531 5.93 0.64 1.52
CA VAL A 531 5.10 -0.56 1.49
C VAL A 531 4.89 -1.04 2.92
N VAL A 532 3.64 -1.27 3.29
CA VAL A 532 3.28 -1.95 4.53
C VAL A 532 3.28 -3.45 4.27
N ARG A 533 4.04 -4.18 5.07
CA ARG A 533 4.14 -5.65 5.03
C ARG A 533 3.54 -6.22 6.30
N VAL A 534 2.49 -7.03 6.12
CA VAL A 534 1.79 -7.77 7.19
C VAL A 534 2.20 -9.23 7.09
N ALA A 535 3.02 -9.69 8.03
CA ALA A 535 3.55 -11.05 8.05
C ALA A 535 2.82 -11.91 9.09
N PHE A 536 2.51 -13.15 8.73
CA PHE A 536 1.86 -14.13 9.61
C PHE A 536 2.17 -15.56 9.18
N ARG A 537 1.80 -16.53 10.02
CA ARG A 537 2.00 -17.96 9.76
C ARG A 537 0.75 -18.76 10.06
N GLY A 538 0.53 -19.82 9.27
CA GLY A 538 -0.52 -20.81 9.51
C GLY A 538 -0.78 -21.70 8.30
N ALA A 539 -1.73 -22.64 8.42
CA ALA A 539 -2.16 -23.50 7.32
C ALA A 539 -3.29 -22.82 6.51
N SER A 540 -4.52 -22.86 7.03
CA SER A 540 -5.68 -22.20 6.44
C SER A 540 -6.31 -21.23 7.45
N LEU A 541 -6.51 -19.98 7.06
CA LEU A 541 -7.00 -18.92 7.95
C LEU A 541 -7.62 -17.77 7.16
N GLU A 542 -8.29 -16.88 7.88
CA GLU A 542 -8.85 -15.64 7.35
C GLU A 542 -8.17 -14.43 8.00
N VAL A 543 -7.81 -13.42 7.20
CA VAL A 543 -7.33 -12.11 7.65
C VAL A 543 -8.30 -11.05 7.17
N ARG A 544 -8.82 -10.23 8.08
CA ARG A 544 -9.72 -9.13 7.75
C ARG A 544 -8.98 -7.80 7.90
N THR A 545 -8.98 -6.99 6.85
CA THR A 545 -8.47 -5.61 6.87
C THR A 545 -9.62 -4.65 6.62
N ILE A 546 -9.87 -3.73 7.55
CA ILE A 546 -10.90 -2.70 7.42
C ILE A 546 -10.21 -1.36 7.22
N MET A 547 -10.36 -0.77 6.03
CA MET A 547 -9.81 0.55 5.70
C MET A 547 -10.91 1.61 5.72
N ARG A 548 -10.68 2.68 6.48
CA ARG A 548 -11.63 3.76 6.72
C ARG A 548 -11.07 5.07 6.18
N LEU A 549 -11.88 5.78 5.39
CA LEU A 549 -11.55 7.12 4.87
C LEU A 549 -12.19 8.26 5.70
N GLY A 550 -12.90 7.89 6.76
CA GLY A 550 -13.56 8.74 7.75
C GLY A 550 -13.99 7.87 8.93
N ASP A 551 -14.52 8.44 10.01
CA ASP A 551 -14.85 7.70 11.24
C ASP A 551 -13.70 6.80 11.74
N PHE A 552 -12.50 7.38 11.76
CA PHE A 552 -11.25 6.67 12.03
C PHE A 552 -11.27 5.88 13.35
N ALA A 553 -10.70 4.67 13.30
CA ALA A 553 -10.54 3.82 14.47
C ALA A 553 -9.40 4.32 15.36
N TYR A 554 -8.28 4.75 14.78
CA TYR A 554 -7.16 5.30 15.53
C TYR A 554 -7.35 6.79 15.77
N ARG A 555 -7.17 7.20 17.01
CA ARG A 555 -7.13 8.61 17.38
C ARG A 555 -5.80 9.20 16.95
N ASP A 556 -5.83 10.26 16.15
CA ASP A 556 -4.62 10.99 15.78
C ASP A 556 -3.95 11.60 17.02
N ARG A 557 -2.74 11.11 17.31
CA ARG A 557 -1.87 11.55 18.41
C ARG A 557 -0.63 12.30 17.92
N GLY A 558 -0.61 12.67 16.63
CA GLY A 558 0.48 13.39 15.99
C GLY A 558 1.73 12.54 15.80
N LEU A 559 1.60 11.22 15.60
CA LEU A 559 2.75 10.33 15.40
C LEU A 559 3.54 10.68 14.13
N VAL A 560 2.86 11.23 13.13
CA VAL A 560 3.49 11.71 11.88
C VAL A 560 4.25 13.03 12.08
N ASP A 561 3.99 13.81 13.14
CA ASP A 561 4.68 15.07 13.39
C ASP A 561 6.13 14.82 13.84
N PRO A 562 7.15 15.20 13.04
CA PRO A 562 8.55 14.97 13.40
C PRO A 562 8.96 15.64 14.72
N LYS A 563 8.25 16.69 15.16
CA LYS A 563 8.51 17.38 16.44
C LYS A 563 8.12 16.55 17.65
N GLN A 564 7.28 15.54 17.48
CA GLN A 564 6.91 14.62 18.54
C GLN A 564 8.01 13.57 18.80
N HIS A 565 9.04 13.48 17.95
CA HIS A 565 10.20 12.60 18.12
C HIS A 565 9.85 11.12 18.34
N TRP A 566 8.77 10.66 17.71
CA TRP A 566 8.41 9.24 17.68
C TRP A 566 9.39 8.45 16.83
N GLN A 567 9.68 7.24 17.29
CA GLN A 567 10.57 6.30 16.62
C GLN A 567 9.91 4.93 16.60
N ARG A 568 10.32 4.09 15.65
CA ARG A 568 9.89 2.69 15.57
C ARG A 568 11.09 1.78 15.67
N PHE A 569 11.02 0.80 16.57
CA PHE A 569 12.03 -0.25 16.74
C PHE A 569 11.51 -1.51 16.07
N GLU A 570 12.31 -2.09 15.18
CA GLU A 570 11.97 -3.31 14.43
C GLU A 570 12.72 -4.50 15.04
N GLY A 571 12.02 -5.28 15.87
CA GLY A 571 12.50 -6.57 16.39
C GLY A 571 11.74 -7.73 15.76
N GLN A 572 11.18 -8.63 16.59
CA GLN A 572 10.26 -9.66 16.09
C GLN A 572 8.92 -9.05 15.63
N VAL A 573 8.49 -8.01 16.35
CA VAL A 573 7.40 -7.10 15.96
C VAL A 573 7.94 -5.67 15.89
N GLY A 574 7.16 -4.75 15.30
CA GLY A 574 7.48 -3.33 15.34
C GLY A 574 6.90 -2.66 16.58
N LEU A 575 7.67 -1.83 17.27
CA LEU A 575 7.25 -1.08 18.45
C LEU A 575 7.44 0.43 18.25
N ASN A 576 6.39 1.19 18.51
CA ASN A 576 6.48 2.65 18.56
C ASN A 576 6.96 3.10 19.95
N TYR A 577 7.94 3.99 19.98
CA TYR A 577 8.54 4.48 21.21
C TYR A 577 9.00 5.93 21.09
N GLN A 578 9.27 6.55 22.23
CA GLN A 578 9.86 7.87 22.34
C GLN A 578 10.99 7.86 23.36
N GLN A 579 12.12 8.46 23.01
CA GLN A 579 13.25 8.67 23.92
C GLN A 579 13.39 10.14 24.27
N VAL A 580 13.65 10.43 25.54
CA VAL A 580 13.96 11.76 26.05
C VAL A 580 15.34 11.69 26.72
N PRO A 581 16.33 12.48 26.26
CA PRO A 581 17.66 12.46 26.85
C PRO A 581 17.67 13.09 28.25
N ALA A 582 18.61 12.65 29.08
CA ALA A 582 18.88 13.25 30.38
C ALA A 582 19.14 14.77 30.26
N ARG A 583 18.68 15.51 31.27
CA ARG A 583 18.80 16.97 31.34
C ARG A 583 20.02 17.44 32.14
N SER A 584 20.71 16.53 32.81
CA SER A 584 21.92 16.82 33.59
C SER A 584 22.89 15.64 33.56
N ALA A 585 24.18 15.91 33.86
CA ALA A 585 25.20 14.87 33.99
C ALA A 585 24.99 13.96 35.22
N ALA A 586 24.27 14.43 36.24
CA ALA A 586 23.89 13.59 37.38
C ALA A 586 22.78 12.60 36.98
N GLY A 587 21.80 13.05 36.18
CA GLY A 587 20.71 12.21 35.71
C GLY A 587 21.07 11.25 34.58
N SER A 588 22.22 11.41 33.92
CA SER A 588 22.66 10.49 32.86
C SER A 588 22.98 9.08 33.37
N GLY A 589 23.08 8.89 34.69
CA GLY A 589 23.30 7.59 35.33
C GLY A 589 22.06 6.69 35.42
N HIS A 590 20.87 7.14 34.99
CA HIS A 590 19.65 6.34 35.07
C HIS A 590 18.80 6.41 33.80
N LEU A 591 18.09 5.31 33.52
CA LEU A 591 17.06 5.22 32.49
C LEU A 591 15.71 4.88 33.12
N ILE A 592 14.72 5.74 32.89
CA ILE A 592 13.33 5.48 33.26
C ILE A 592 12.58 4.90 32.07
N VAL A 593 12.02 3.70 32.21
CA VAL A 593 11.11 3.12 31.21
C VAL A 593 9.67 3.26 31.71
N VAL A 594 8.85 3.93 30.92
CA VAL A 594 7.46 4.26 31.28
C VAL A 594 6.49 3.40 30.48
N PHE A 595 5.63 2.68 31.19
CA PHE A 595 4.56 1.87 30.62
C PHE A 595 3.19 2.50 30.86
N THR A 596 2.33 2.44 29.85
CA THR A 596 1.06 3.18 29.80
C THR A 596 -0.13 2.39 30.34
N ALA A 597 -1.14 3.12 30.82
CA ALA A 597 -2.41 2.54 31.25
C ALA A 597 -3.32 2.21 30.05
N VAL A 598 -4.41 1.48 30.28
CA VAL A 598 -5.46 1.23 29.28
C VAL A 598 -6.27 2.50 29.05
N HIS A 599 -6.60 2.77 27.78
CA HIS A 599 -7.48 3.85 27.34
C HIS A 599 -8.61 3.28 26.47
N GLN A 600 -9.44 4.15 25.89
CA GLN A 600 -10.50 3.74 24.97
C GLN A 600 -9.92 3.05 23.72
N PRO A 601 -10.68 2.16 23.04
CA PRO A 601 -10.26 1.55 21.79
C PRO A 601 -9.72 2.58 20.79
N GLY A 602 -8.54 2.29 20.21
CA GLY A 602 -7.85 3.12 19.24
C GLY A 602 -7.15 4.36 19.79
N ASP A 603 -7.16 4.59 21.11
CA ASP A 603 -6.49 5.72 21.74
C ASP A 603 -5.22 5.30 22.50
N PHE A 604 -4.07 5.33 21.81
CA PHE A 604 -2.78 4.97 22.41
C PHE A 604 -2.00 6.24 22.82
N THR A 605 -1.69 6.38 24.11
CA THR A 605 -0.98 7.56 24.62
C THR A 605 -0.05 7.23 25.79
N TYR A 606 0.96 8.07 26.00
CA TYR A 606 1.82 8.01 27.18
C TYR A 606 1.18 8.63 28.42
N ASN A 607 1.28 7.92 29.53
CA ASN A 607 0.99 8.45 30.85
C ASN A 607 2.26 9.07 31.48
N TYR A 608 2.09 9.96 32.46
CA TYR A 608 3.17 10.48 33.31
C TYR A 608 4.28 11.29 32.64
N ARG A 609 4.18 11.58 31.34
CA ARG A 609 5.16 12.39 30.60
C ARG A 609 5.43 13.74 31.26
N ALA A 610 4.38 14.46 31.64
CA ALA A 610 4.49 15.74 32.34
C ALA A 610 5.27 15.67 33.67
N THR A 611 5.40 14.48 34.29
CA THR A 611 6.16 14.26 35.52
C THR A 611 7.57 13.80 35.22
N VAL A 612 7.72 12.74 34.43
CA VAL A 612 9.01 12.11 34.14
C VAL A 612 9.90 13.05 33.33
N ASP A 613 9.35 13.79 32.37
CA ASP A 613 10.12 14.77 31.58
C ASP A 613 10.69 15.90 32.46
N GLN A 614 10.17 16.15 33.66
CA GLN A 614 10.72 17.18 34.55
C GLN A 614 11.95 16.71 35.33
N THR A 615 12.27 15.42 35.27
CA THR A 615 13.40 14.83 35.99
C THR A 615 14.71 14.95 35.21
N PRO A 616 15.88 14.81 35.85
CA PRO A 616 17.16 14.91 35.16
C PRO A 616 17.51 13.68 34.32
N PHE A 617 16.76 12.58 34.45
CA PHE A 617 17.10 11.25 33.92
C PHE A 617 16.78 11.08 32.43
N HIS A 618 17.35 10.04 31.81
CA HIS A 618 16.87 9.54 30.53
C HIS A 618 15.48 8.93 30.70
N ALA A 619 14.61 9.10 29.70
CA ALA A 619 13.30 8.43 29.68
C ALA A 619 13.07 7.71 28.35
N LEU A 620 12.48 6.52 28.43
CA LEU A 620 12.02 5.70 27.32
C LEU A 620 10.53 5.41 27.52
N TYR A 621 9.71 5.92 26.61
CA TYR A 621 8.29 5.67 26.58
C TYR A 621 8.00 4.63 25.50
N ILE A 622 7.40 3.51 25.89
CA ILE A 622 7.05 2.42 24.94
C ILE A 622 5.54 2.46 24.75
N LEU A 623 5.08 2.47 23.50
CA LEU A 623 3.65 2.48 23.18
C LEU A 623 3.17 1.04 23.00
N ASP A 624 2.09 0.68 23.70
CA ASP A 624 1.40 -0.60 23.52
C ASP A 624 0.18 -0.40 22.61
N ASP A 625 0.44 -0.37 21.31
CA ASP A 625 -0.51 -0.13 20.22
C ASP A 625 -0.83 -1.40 19.41
N PHE A 626 -0.90 -2.53 20.11
CA PHE A 626 -1.35 -3.82 19.58
C PHE A 626 -2.87 -3.98 19.75
N GLY A 627 -3.52 -4.59 18.75
CA GLY A 627 -4.98 -4.67 18.67
C GLY A 627 -5.63 -3.30 18.80
N ASP A 628 -6.74 -3.23 19.54
CA ASP A 628 -7.51 -2.01 19.76
C ASP A 628 -7.19 -1.30 21.09
N GLN A 629 -6.65 -2.01 22.10
CA GLN A 629 -6.40 -1.46 23.45
C GLN A 629 -5.04 -1.87 24.08
N GLY A 630 -4.16 -2.49 23.29
CA GLY A 630 -2.84 -2.97 23.71
C GLY A 630 -2.86 -4.39 24.27
N ALA A 631 -1.67 -5.00 24.35
CA ALA A 631 -1.45 -6.40 24.69
C ALA A 631 -0.62 -6.60 25.97
N TYR A 632 -0.68 -5.64 26.91
CA TYR A 632 0.11 -5.65 28.16
C TYR A 632 1.62 -5.75 27.91
N TYR A 633 2.08 -5.33 26.72
CA TYR A 633 3.48 -5.51 26.29
C TYR A 633 3.94 -6.98 26.29
N LEU A 634 3.00 -7.92 26.22
CA LEU A 634 3.23 -9.31 26.61
C LEU A 634 3.28 -10.29 25.44
N GLN A 635 2.17 -10.44 24.73
CA GLN A 635 1.99 -11.49 23.73
C GLN A 635 0.80 -11.25 22.80
N ASP A 636 0.83 -11.90 21.63
CA ASP A 636 -0.24 -11.94 20.64
C ASP A 636 -0.53 -13.42 20.33
N HIS A 637 -1.76 -13.90 20.55
CA HIS A 637 -2.17 -15.30 20.42
C HIS A 637 -1.19 -16.32 21.06
N GLY A 638 -0.63 -15.97 22.23
CA GLY A 638 0.36 -16.78 22.94
C GLY A 638 1.82 -16.59 22.49
N ASP A 639 2.07 -15.93 21.37
CA ASP A 639 3.41 -15.60 20.89
C ASP A 639 4.03 -14.44 21.67
N ARG A 640 5.27 -14.63 22.15
CA ARG A 640 5.97 -13.69 23.05
C ARG A 640 6.85 -12.68 22.30
N GLY A 641 6.62 -12.46 21.00
CA GLY A 641 7.36 -11.52 20.18
C GLY A 641 7.26 -10.08 20.66
N ILE A 642 6.10 -9.67 21.19
CA ILE A 642 5.92 -8.36 21.84
C ILE A 642 6.86 -8.23 23.04
N PHE A 643 6.79 -9.16 23.99
CA PHE A 643 7.63 -9.15 25.18
C PHE A 643 9.12 -9.12 24.83
N THR A 644 9.54 -9.98 23.89
CA THR A 644 10.94 -10.08 23.44
C THR A 644 11.40 -8.75 22.84
N THR A 645 10.60 -8.15 21.97
CA THR A 645 10.96 -6.88 21.32
C THR A 645 11.07 -5.73 22.33
N VAL A 646 10.22 -5.70 23.36
CA VAL A 646 10.31 -4.72 24.46
C VAL A 646 11.60 -4.90 25.24
N GLN A 647 11.97 -6.14 25.57
CA GLN A 647 13.24 -6.43 26.25
C GLN A 647 14.45 -6.03 25.40
N ASP A 648 14.43 -6.33 24.10
CA ASP A 648 15.50 -5.96 23.17
C ASP A 648 15.67 -4.43 23.09
N LEU A 649 14.56 -3.68 23.03
CA LEU A 649 14.60 -2.21 23.02
C LEU A 649 15.20 -1.64 24.32
N ILE A 650 14.81 -2.18 25.48
CA ILE A 650 15.36 -1.76 26.79
C ILE A 650 16.87 -2.06 26.83
N ALA A 651 17.27 -3.29 26.49
CA ALA A 651 18.67 -3.72 26.51
C ALA A 651 19.54 -2.89 25.54
N LYS A 652 19.04 -2.63 24.33
CA LYS A 652 19.69 -1.75 23.35
C LYS A 652 19.86 -0.33 23.92
N THR A 653 18.81 0.24 24.49
CA THR A 653 18.84 1.61 25.04
C THR A 653 19.84 1.72 26.19
N LEU A 654 19.87 0.75 27.12
CA LEU A 654 20.86 0.70 28.19
C LEU A 654 22.29 0.64 27.64
N THR A 655 22.52 -0.22 26.64
CA THR A 655 23.85 -0.36 26.00
C THR A 655 24.30 0.94 25.34
N GLU A 656 23.41 1.62 24.61
CA GLU A 656 23.70 2.90 23.95
C GLU A 656 24.02 4.03 24.93
N LEU A 657 23.42 3.98 26.13
CA LEU A 657 23.67 4.95 27.20
C LEU A 657 24.86 4.56 28.09
N GLY A 658 25.46 3.38 27.90
CA GLY A 658 26.52 2.87 28.77
C GLY A 658 26.04 2.51 30.19
N LEU A 659 24.76 2.16 30.33
CA LEU A 659 24.11 1.83 31.59
C LEU A 659 23.95 0.32 31.76
N THR A 660 23.75 -0.11 33.01
CA THR A 660 23.50 -1.50 33.39
C THR A 660 22.05 -1.70 33.84
N PRO A 661 21.56 -2.94 33.97
CA PRO A 661 20.26 -3.20 34.58
C PRO A 661 20.04 -2.57 35.96
N ALA A 662 21.11 -2.41 36.77
CA ALA A 662 21.00 -1.75 38.08
C ALA A 662 20.63 -0.26 37.98
N ASP A 663 20.89 0.36 36.83
CA ASP A 663 20.61 1.77 36.55
C ASP A 663 19.18 1.99 35.98
N LEU A 664 18.48 0.90 35.66
CA LEU A 664 17.14 0.89 35.08
C LEU A 664 16.07 1.09 36.15
N ILE A 665 15.10 1.96 35.84
CA ILE A 665 13.92 2.22 36.65
C ILE A 665 12.69 1.96 35.78
N THR A 666 11.81 1.04 36.16
CA THR A 666 10.53 0.84 35.45
C THR A 666 9.36 1.43 36.24
N VAL A 667 8.47 2.15 35.55
CA VAL A 667 7.36 2.87 36.17
C VAL A 667 6.06 2.74 35.38
N GLY A 668 4.94 2.77 36.09
CA GLY A 668 3.61 2.76 35.50
C GLY A 668 2.51 2.52 36.55
N SER A 669 1.25 2.68 36.14
CA SER A 669 0.09 2.36 36.98
C SER A 669 -0.92 1.48 36.26
N SER A 670 -1.74 0.73 37.00
CA SER A 670 -2.76 -0.16 36.42
C SER A 670 -2.10 -1.12 35.42
N LYS A 671 -2.50 -1.13 34.12
CA LYS A 671 -1.81 -1.92 33.09
C LYS A 671 -0.33 -1.59 32.99
N GLY A 672 0.01 -0.30 33.00
CA GLY A 672 1.40 0.15 32.94
C GLY A 672 2.19 -0.28 34.18
N GLY A 673 1.53 -0.38 35.34
CA GLY A 673 2.16 -0.92 36.55
C GLY A 673 2.48 -2.40 36.39
N THR A 674 1.59 -3.16 35.78
CA THR A 674 1.84 -4.56 35.43
C THR A 674 2.98 -4.70 34.41
N GLY A 675 2.98 -3.89 33.34
CA GLY A 675 4.08 -3.87 32.36
C GLY A 675 5.43 -3.53 32.98
N ALA A 676 5.46 -2.54 33.90
CA ALA A 676 6.66 -2.17 34.64
C ALA A 676 7.18 -3.29 35.55
N LEU A 677 6.29 -4.05 36.20
CA LEU A 677 6.67 -5.25 36.97
C LEU A 677 7.25 -6.33 36.07
N ILE A 678 6.55 -6.68 34.98
CA ILE A 678 6.98 -7.75 34.07
C ILE A 678 8.34 -7.45 33.45
N HIS A 679 8.47 -6.28 32.81
CA HIS A 679 9.71 -5.93 32.13
C HIS A 679 10.83 -5.51 33.08
N GLY A 680 10.50 -4.95 34.25
CA GLY A 680 11.49 -4.63 35.27
C GLY A 680 12.10 -5.88 35.91
N LEU A 681 11.28 -6.88 36.22
CA LEU A 681 11.75 -8.19 36.72
C LEU A 681 12.62 -8.88 35.67
N ALA A 682 12.12 -9.01 34.44
CA ALA A 682 12.83 -9.70 33.36
C ALA A 682 14.16 -9.02 32.98
N ALA A 683 14.19 -7.67 32.95
CA ALA A 683 15.40 -6.94 32.63
C ALA A 683 16.39 -6.83 33.79
N GLY A 684 16.00 -7.20 35.02
CA GLY A 684 16.82 -7.04 36.22
C GLY A 684 16.97 -5.58 36.66
N ALA A 685 15.90 -4.79 36.56
CA ALA A 685 15.89 -3.38 36.91
C ALA A 685 16.35 -3.13 38.36
N GLY A 686 17.11 -2.06 38.60
CA GLY A 686 17.46 -1.65 39.96
C GLY A 686 16.23 -1.28 40.78
N HIS A 687 15.27 -0.58 40.15
CA HIS A 687 14.04 -0.15 40.81
C HIS A 687 12.79 -0.36 39.95
N ILE A 688 11.71 -0.79 40.59
CA ILE A 688 10.37 -0.89 40.01
C ILE A 688 9.40 -0.10 40.89
N PHE A 689 8.79 0.96 40.36
CA PHE A 689 7.89 1.84 41.11
C PHE A 689 6.51 1.92 40.45
N VAL A 690 5.50 1.29 41.06
CA VAL A 690 4.20 1.03 40.41
C VAL A 690 2.99 1.45 41.23
N GLY A 691 1.93 1.87 40.54
CA GLY A 691 0.66 2.28 41.15
C GLY A 691 -0.47 1.30 40.85
N ALA A 692 -1.07 0.68 41.86
CA ALA A 692 -2.21 -0.24 41.77
C ALA A 692 -2.16 -1.21 40.56
N PRO A 693 -1.08 -2.01 40.40
CA PRO A 693 -0.93 -2.92 39.26
C PRO A 693 -1.98 -4.05 39.24
N GLN A 694 -2.29 -4.56 38.05
CA GLN A 694 -3.16 -5.74 37.87
C GLN A 694 -2.28 -6.98 37.67
N THR A 695 -1.98 -7.68 38.77
CA THR A 695 -1.03 -8.80 38.78
C THR A 695 -1.64 -10.11 38.26
N ARG A 696 -2.92 -10.32 38.51
CA ARG A 696 -3.77 -11.35 37.86
C ARG A 696 -4.41 -10.79 36.58
N ILE A 697 -3.67 -10.83 35.47
CA ILE A 697 -4.04 -10.16 34.22
C ILE A 697 -5.33 -10.75 33.64
N GLY A 698 -5.38 -12.08 33.49
CA GLY A 698 -6.51 -12.77 32.86
C GLY A 698 -7.81 -12.53 33.60
N SER A 699 -7.79 -12.66 34.93
CA SER A 699 -8.95 -12.39 35.80
C SER A 699 -9.42 -10.94 35.68
N PHE A 700 -8.49 -10.00 35.49
CA PHE A 700 -8.84 -8.60 35.28
C PHE A 700 -9.50 -8.38 33.92
N VAL A 701 -8.90 -8.84 32.82
CA VAL A 701 -9.36 -8.51 31.46
C VAL A 701 -10.60 -9.29 31.03
N ALA A 702 -10.86 -10.48 31.58
CA ALA A 702 -11.95 -11.38 31.15
C ALA A 702 -13.36 -10.75 31.13
N LYS A 703 -13.62 -9.72 31.94
CA LYS A 703 -14.91 -9.02 31.98
C LYS A 703 -14.92 -7.64 31.33
N PRO A 704 -14.03 -6.69 31.71
CA PRO A 704 -14.05 -5.34 31.17
C PRO A 704 -13.43 -5.24 29.77
N HIS A 705 -12.54 -6.18 29.40
CA HIS A 705 -11.75 -6.12 28.17
C HIS A 705 -11.53 -7.52 27.55
N PRO A 706 -12.60 -8.27 27.21
CA PRO A 706 -12.46 -9.61 26.63
C PRO A 706 -11.71 -9.61 25.30
N ASN A 707 -11.73 -8.49 24.56
CA ASN A 707 -10.93 -8.24 23.37
C ASN A 707 -9.42 -8.32 23.63
N ILE A 708 -8.94 -7.75 24.75
CA ILE A 708 -7.51 -7.80 25.12
C ILE A 708 -7.11 -9.24 25.50
N LEU A 709 -7.99 -9.96 26.19
CA LEU A 709 -7.80 -11.39 26.49
C LEU A 709 -7.69 -12.19 25.19
N GLU A 710 -8.68 -12.05 24.30
CA GLU A 710 -8.72 -12.75 23.01
C GLU A 710 -7.49 -12.47 22.17
N LEU A 711 -7.05 -11.22 22.06
CA LEU A 711 -5.81 -10.86 21.36
C LEU A 711 -4.60 -11.56 21.97
N MET A 712 -4.41 -11.50 23.29
CA MET A 712 -3.20 -12.03 23.93
C MET A 712 -3.11 -13.55 23.87
N THR A 713 -4.24 -14.26 23.89
CA THR A 713 -4.26 -15.72 24.09
C THR A 713 -4.95 -16.51 22.98
N GLY A 714 -5.60 -15.86 22.02
CA GLY A 714 -6.37 -16.49 20.95
C GLY A 714 -7.74 -17.05 21.40
N GLY A 715 -8.18 -16.70 22.60
CA GLY A 715 -9.42 -17.21 23.18
C GLY A 715 -9.74 -16.59 24.54
N THR A 716 -10.99 -16.74 25.00
CA THR A 716 -11.50 -16.10 26.23
C THR A 716 -11.89 -17.10 27.33
N GLY A 717 -11.52 -18.37 27.16
CA GLY A 717 -11.83 -19.48 28.07
C GLY A 717 -11.10 -19.42 29.42
N ALA A 718 -11.48 -20.30 30.35
CA ALA A 718 -10.89 -20.34 31.70
C ALA A 718 -9.40 -20.70 31.69
N GLU A 719 -8.94 -21.55 30.76
CA GLU A 719 -7.51 -21.84 30.58
C GLU A 719 -6.70 -20.60 30.16
N HIS A 720 -7.26 -19.75 29.30
CA HIS A 720 -6.62 -18.52 28.83
C HIS A 720 -6.53 -17.49 29.96
N VAL A 721 -7.58 -17.38 30.78
CA VAL A 721 -7.57 -16.56 32.01
C VAL A 721 -6.47 -17.03 32.95
N ALA A 722 -6.39 -18.34 33.22
CA ALA A 722 -5.39 -18.91 34.12
C ALA A 722 -3.96 -18.70 33.60
N GLN A 723 -3.75 -18.84 32.29
CA GLN A 723 -2.45 -18.61 31.65
C GLN A 723 -1.92 -17.19 31.94
N LEU A 724 -2.75 -16.17 31.75
CA LEU A 724 -2.33 -14.78 31.97
C LEU A 724 -2.25 -14.40 33.45
N ASP A 725 -3.05 -15.03 34.32
CA ASP A 725 -2.94 -14.84 35.76
C ASP A 725 -1.62 -15.36 36.33
N ALA A 726 -1.08 -16.43 35.75
CA ALA A 726 0.19 -17.01 36.17
C ALA A 726 1.41 -16.22 35.68
N ALA A 727 1.31 -15.51 34.53
CA ALA A 727 2.45 -14.94 33.81
C ALA A 727 3.42 -14.11 34.67
N LEU A 728 2.91 -13.18 35.51
CA LEU A 728 3.77 -12.37 36.38
C LEU A 728 4.31 -13.16 37.58
N TYR A 729 3.52 -14.07 38.13
CA TYR A 729 3.88 -14.87 39.30
C TYR A 729 4.98 -15.89 38.96
N ASP A 730 4.86 -16.54 37.80
CA ASP A 730 5.85 -17.47 37.29
C ASP A 730 7.17 -16.75 36.99
N LEU A 731 7.11 -15.57 36.35
CA LEU A 731 8.29 -14.74 36.11
C LEU A 731 8.99 -14.31 37.41
N ALA A 732 8.24 -13.87 38.42
CA ALA A 732 8.81 -13.51 39.71
C ALA A 732 9.51 -14.70 40.40
N THR A 733 8.91 -15.89 40.29
CA THR A 733 9.47 -17.15 40.81
C THR A 733 10.77 -17.52 40.07
N GLU A 734 10.77 -17.41 38.74
CA GLU A 734 11.95 -17.67 37.91
C GLU A 734 13.10 -16.73 38.26
N VAL A 735 12.81 -15.42 38.39
CA VAL A 735 13.82 -14.38 38.68
C VAL A 735 14.36 -14.48 40.11
N ALA A 736 13.54 -14.86 41.10
CA ALA A 736 14.00 -15.10 42.47
C ALA A 736 14.97 -16.31 42.55
N GLY A 737 14.82 -17.28 41.64
CA GLY A 737 15.65 -18.48 41.55
C GLY A 737 15.55 -19.41 42.76
N ASP A 738 16.35 -20.48 42.76
CA ASP A 738 16.49 -21.42 43.88
C ASP A 738 17.58 -20.99 44.91
N GLY A 739 18.08 -19.76 44.79
CA GLY A 739 19.18 -19.22 45.60
C GLY A 739 20.60 -19.60 45.11
N THR A 740 20.76 -20.23 43.94
CA THR A 740 22.07 -20.70 43.45
C THR A 740 22.68 -19.94 42.26
N SER A 741 21.93 -19.07 41.55
CA SER A 741 22.46 -18.28 40.43
C SER A 741 22.97 -16.90 40.88
N LYS A 742 24.29 -16.71 40.78
CA LYS A 742 24.96 -15.41 40.96
C LYS A 742 24.98 -14.67 39.62
N ALA A 743 24.08 -13.71 39.37
CA ALA A 743 24.31 -12.73 38.31
C ALA A 743 23.64 -11.34 38.51
N SER A 744 22.48 -11.20 39.16
CA SER A 744 21.90 -9.87 39.46
C SER A 744 21.10 -9.87 40.76
N ALA A 745 21.12 -8.75 41.49
CA ALA A 745 20.27 -8.57 42.67
C ALA A 745 18.79 -8.49 42.25
N PHE A 746 17.88 -9.00 43.08
CA PHE A 746 16.45 -8.89 42.84
C PHE A 746 16.01 -7.40 42.85
N PRO A 747 15.14 -6.95 41.94
CA PRO A 747 14.73 -5.54 41.86
C PRO A 747 14.11 -4.99 43.14
N SER A 748 14.37 -3.73 43.47
CA SER A 748 13.66 -3.04 44.54
C SER A 748 12.25 -2.65 44.07
N ILE A 749 11.22 -3.28 44.64
CA ILE A 749 9.82 -3.06 44.23
C ILE A 749 9.11 -2.15 45.23
N SER A 750 8.52 -1.07 44.74
CA SER A 750 7.66 -0.15 45.50
C SER A 750 6.28 -0.05 44.87
N ILE A 751 5.24 -0.28 45.67
CA ILE A 751 3.85 -0.33 45.20
C ILE A 751 3.00 0.68 45.98
N VAL A 752 2.30 1.56 45.26
CA VAL A 752 1.34 2.51 45.82
C VAL A 752 -0.09 2.06 45.49
N VAL A 753 -0.95 1.90 46.48
CA VAL A 753 -2.35 1.45 46.28
C VAL A 753 -3.27 2.00 47.38
N GLY A 754 -4.57 2.14 47.08
CA GLY A 754 -5.57 2.55 48.08
C GLY A 754 -6.21 1.36 48.81
N ASP A 755 -6.56 1.50 50.10
CA ASP A 755 -7.27 0.43 50.84
C ASP A 755 -8.71 0.17 50.33
N ALA A 756 -9.30 1.17 49.67
CA ALA A 756 -10.61 1.13 49.04
C ALA A 756 -10.53 0.85 47.52
N ASP A 757 -9.32 0.64 46.99
CA ASP A 757 -9.12 0.18 45.63
C ASP A 757 -9.34 -1.34 45.56
N HIS A 758 -10.22 -1.78 44.67
CA HIS A 758 -10.42 -3.20 44.39
C HIS A 758 -9.14 -3.94 43.97
N HIS A 759 -8.15 -3.24 43.38
CA HIS A 759 -6.86 -3.83 43.05
C HIS A 759 -6.06 -4.24 44.29
N TYR A 760 -6.27 -3.59 45.44
CA TYR A 760 -5.51 -3.88 46.65
C TYR A 760 -5.64 -5.34 47.07
N LYS A 761 -6.88 -5.81 47.28
CA LYS A 761 -7.12 -7.19 47.73
C LYS A 761 -7.05 -8.22 46.61
N GLY A 762 -7.41 -7.84 45.39
CA GLY A 762 -7.51 -8.77 44.26
C GLY A 762 -6.19 -9.01 43.53
N HIS A 763 -5.27 -8.04 43.57
CA HIS A 763 -4.06 -8.04 42.74
C HIS A 763 -2.80 -7.77 43.57
N VAL A 764 -2.75 -6.63 44.27
CA VAL A 764 -1.52 -6.19 44.96
C VAL A 764 -1.16 -7.10 46.13
N LEU A 765 -2.08 -7.31 47.06
CA LEU A 765 -1.81 -8.10 48.26
C LEU A 765 -1.41 -9.56 47.93
N PRO A 766 -2.12 -10.29 47.04
CA PRO A 766 -1.71 -11.63 46.65
C PRO A 766 -0.32 -11.70 46.01
N PHE A 767 0.11 -10.66 45.29
CA PHE A 767 1.45 -10.63 44.68
C PHE A 767 2.53 -10.29 45.70
N VAL A 768 2.27 -9.37 46.63
CA VAL A 768 3.19 -9.07 47.74
C VAL A 768 3.36 -10.29 48.65
N GLU A 769 2.29 -11.01 48.96
CA GLU A 769 2.35 -12.27 49.71
C GLU A 769 3.23 -13.31 48.98
N HIS A 770 3.05 -13.45 47.65
CA HIS A 770 3.89 -14.33 46.84
C HIS A 770 5.37 -13.94 46.85
N LEU A 771 5.70 -12.65 46.77
CA LEU A 771 7.10 -12.18 46.88
C LEU A 771 7.68 -12.49 48.26
N ASN A 772 6.93 -12.29 49.33
CA ASN A 772 7.36 -12.62 50.69
C ASN A 772 7.62 -14.12 50.84
N ASP A 773 6.80 -14.98 50.22
CA ASP A 773 7.00 -16.43 50.20
C ASP A 773 8.28 -16.84 49.44
N LEU A 774 8.69 -16.04 48.44
CA LEU A 774 9.97 -16.16 47.75
C LEU A 774 11.16 -15.51 48.50
N GLY A 775 10.92 -14.97 49.70
CA GLY A 775 11.93 -14.27 50.50
C GLY A 775 12.33 -12.89 49.98
N GLN A 776 11.47 -12.26 49.17
CA GLN A 776 11.66 -10.92 48.61
C GLN A 776 10.66 -9.94 49.23
N ASP A 777 11.14 -8.84 49.80
CA ASP A 777 10.29 -7.82 50.40
C ASP A 777 9.94 -6.70 49.39
N ALA A 778 8.65 -6.43 49.21
CA ALA A 778 8.17 -5.27 48.46
C ALA A 778 7.75 -4.13 49.40
N SER A 779 8.11 -2.89 49.06
CA SER A 779 7.65 -1.70 49.79
C SER A 779 6.21 -1.37 49.41
N LEU A 780 5.26 -1.68 50.29
CA LEU A 780 3.84 -1.48 50.05
C LEU A 780 3.31 -0.23 50.78
N MET A 781 2.89 0.76 50.01
CA MET A 781 2.28 2.00 50.48
C MET A 781 0.75 1.94 50.31
N VAL A 782 0.02 1.77 51.42
CA VAL A 782 -1.45 1.65 51.42
C VAL A 782 -2.10 2.95 51.88
N LEU A 783 -2.86 3.58 50.98
CA LEU A 783 -3.48 4.88 51.18
C LEU A 783 -4.95 4.75 51.62
N PRO A 784 -5.33 5.22 52.83
CA PRO A 784 -6.69 5.08 53.34
C PRO A 784 -7.73 5.83 52.52
N GLY A 785 -8.85 5.19 52.17
CA GLY A 785 -9.99 5.75 51.45
C GLY A 785 -9.79 6.01 49.97
N LEU A 786 -8.59 5.79 49.43
CA LEU A 786 -8.30 6.02 48.01
C LEU A 786 -8.94 4.92 47.15
N ARG A 787 -9.71 5.32 46.14
CA ARG A 787 -10.35 4.43 45.16
C ARG A 787 -9.52 4.36 43.89
N HIS A 788 -9.75 3.33 43.07
CA HIS A 788 -9.02 3.17 41.81
C HIS A 788 -9.11 4.38 40.88
N ALA A 789 -10.31 4.96 40.73
CA ALA A 789 -10.53 6.13 39.87
C ALA A 789 -9.68 7.35 40.27
N ASP A 790 -9.23 7.40 41.53
CA ASP A 790 -8.51 8.52 42.12
C ASP A 790 -6.98 8.25 42.23
N ILE A 791 -6.49 7.08 41.78
CA ILE A 791 -5.08 6.68 41.93
C ILE A 791 -4.11 7.52 41.11
N GLY A 792 -4.51 7.99 39.92
CA GLY A 792 -3.63 8.64 38.95
C GLY A 792 -2.93 9.89 39.49
N PRO A 793 -3.65 10.89 40.04
CA PRO A 793 -3.03 12.07 40.67
C PRO A 793 -2.09 11.70 41.82
N VAL A 794 -2.51 10.76 42.68
CA VAL A 794 -1.74 10.39 43.87
C VAL A 794 -0.45 9.65 43.51
N TYR A 795 -0.52 8.72 42.54
CA TYR A 795 0.67 8.05 42.01
C TYR A 795 1.64 9.04 41.36
N ARG A 796 1.13 10.09 40.68
CA ARG A 796 1.98 11.14 40.09
C ARG A 796 2.83 11.86 41.15
N GLU A 797 2.23 12.23 42.26
CA GLU A 797 2.94 12.87 43.38
C GLU A 797 3.97 11.91 43.98
N ALA A 798 3.58 10.67 44.25
CA ALA A 798 4.46 9.65 44.80
C ALA A 798 5.65 9.34 43.87
N LEU A 799 5.41 9.24 42.55
CA LEU A 799 6.45 9.04 41.54
C LEU A 799 7.43 10.22 41.49
N THR A 800 6.92 11.46 41.52
CA THR A 800 7.77 12.66 41.57
C THR A 800 8.71 12.60 42.78
N ALA A 801 8.18 12.20 43.92
CA ALA A 801 8.90 12.11 45.18
C ALA A 801 9.99 11.03 45.14
N PHE A 802 9.65 9.85 44.62
CA PHE A 802 10.57 8.74 44.42
C PHE A 802 11.73 9.10 43.46
N LEU A 803 11.42 9.65 42.29
CA LEU A 803 12.45 10.03 41.31
C LEU A 803 13.36 11.13 41.87
N SER A 804 12.80 12.06 42.65
CA SER A 804 13.59 13.10 43.33
C SER A 804 14.53 12.53 44.40
N SER A 805 14.24 11.36 44.98
CA SER A 805 15.15 10.73 45.94
C SER A 805 16.35 10.04 45.28
N LEU A 806 16.23 9.63 44.02
CA LEU A 806 17.28 8.95 43.27
C LEU A 806 18.35 9.89 42.69
N ASP A 807 18.00 11.16 42.45
CA ASP A 807 18.92 12.20 41.95
C ASP A 807 20.09 12.48 42.93
N ASN A 808 19.93 12.12 44.21
CA ASN A 808 20.87 12.39 45.28
C ASN A 808 21.65 11.12 45.65
N GLY A 809 22.71 10.81 44.90
CA GLY A 809 23.68 9.79 45.32
C GLY A 809 24.26 10.13 46.70
N THR A 810 24.07 9.23 47.68
CA THR A 810 24.83 9.00 48.93
C THR A 810 25.49 10.16 49.73
N ASP A 811 25.18 11.43 49.51
CA ASP A 811 25.70 12.55 50.31
C ASP A 811 24.56 13.48 50.79
N GLY A 812 24.37 13.54 52.12
CA GLY A 812 23.86 14.73 52.82
C GLY A 812 22.35 15.00 52.78
N ASP A 813 21.59 14.28 53.60
CA ASP A 813 20.16 14.43 53.92
C ASP A 813 19.74 15.78 54.58
N THR A 814 19.94 16.95 53.96
CA THR A 814 19.68 18.22 54.68
C THR A 814 18.80 19.30 54.07
N ASP A 815 18.35 19.25 52.80
CA ASP A 815 17.73 20.47 52.21
C ASP A 815 16.49 20.31 51.31
N ARG A 816 15.74 19.20 51.37
CA ARG A 816 14.43 19.10 50.68
C ARG A 816 13.28 18.67 51.59
N GLY A 817 12.11 19.28 51.36
CA GLY A 817 10.87 19.14 52.14
C GLY A 817 10.32 17.70 52.22
N VAL A 818 9.45 17.43 53.20
CA VAL A 818 8.66 16.19 53.24
C VAL A 818 7.73 16.18 52.03
N THR A 819 7.52 15.03 51.38
CA THR A 819 6.43 14.88 50.41
C THR A 819 5.35 14.01 51.02
N ALA A 820 4.13 14.52 51.01
CA ALA A 820 2.96 13.82 51.53
C ALA A 820 1.79 13.95 50.56
N VAL A 821 0.98 12.92 50.52
CA VAL A 821 -0.29 12.87 49.78
C VAL A 821 -1.43 12.84 50.78
N ALA A 822 -2.54 13.52 50.49
CA ALA A 822 -3.73 13.48 51.32
C ALA A 822 -4.86 12.72 50.62
N THR A 823 -5.58 11.92 51.39
CA THR A 823 -6.77 11.19 50.95
C THR A 823 -7.92 11.42 51.92
N ARG A 824 -9.14 11.07 51.50
CA ARG A 824 -10.34 11.14 52.35
C ARG A 824 -10.98 9.78 52.54
N ARG A 825 -11.62 9.61 53.70
CA ARG A 825 -12.54 8.50 53.97
C ARG A 825 -13.70 8.99 54.82
N GLY A 826 -14.87 9.16 54.21
CA GLY A 826 -16.01 9.81 54.85
C GLY A 826 -15.63 11.21 55.35
N ALA A 827 -15.96 11.51 56.60
CA ALA A 827 -15.58 12.76 57.28
C ALA A 827 -14.13 12.81 57.77
N SER A 828 -13.23 11.97 57.23
CA SER A 828 -11.83 11.91 57.66
C SER A 828 -10.88 12.29 56.53
N VAL A 829 -9.79 12.98 56.86
CA VAL A 829 -8.67 13.27 55.96
C VAL A 829 -7.42 12.63 56.56
N THR A 830 -6.69 11.87 55.74
CA THR A 830 -5.40 11.28 56.11
C THR A 830 -4.32 11.81 55.19
N ALA A 831 -3.27 12.41 55.75
CA ALA A 831 -2.03 12.66 55.02
C ALA A 831 -1.04 11.53 55.29
N MET A 832 -0.42 11.03 54.23
CA MET A 832 0.62 10.01 54.29
C MET A 832 1.90 10.59 53.71
N VAL A 833 3.01 10.46 54.44
CA VAL A 833 4.34 10.76 53.93
C VAL A 833 4.76 9.68 52.93
N VAL A 834 5.10 10.10 51.72
CA VAL A 834 5.52 9.22 50.62
C VAL A 834 6.99 9.42 50.22
N ALA A 835 7.62 10.51 50.64
CA ALA A 835 9.08 10.69 50.57
C ALA A 835 9.57 11.73 51.58
N GLY A 836 10.90 11.76 51.78
CA GLY A 836 11.53 12.61 52.79
C GLY A 836 11.40 11.99 54.19
N ASN A 837 11.71 10.69 54.30
CA ASN A 837 11.50 9.93 55.53
C ASN A 837 12.29 10.52 56.70
N ARG A 838 11.60 10.68 57.81
CA ARG A 838 12.07 11.21 59.08
C ARG A 838 11.53 10.32 60.20
N LYS A 839 12.13 10.38 61.40
CA LYS A 839 11.65 9.54 62.52
C LYS A 839 10.41 10.09 63.21
N GLU A 840 10.11 11.38 63.06
CA GLU A 840 8.93 12.02 63.64
C GLU A 840 8.23 12.93 62.63
N TYR A 841 6.89 12.92 62.63
CA TYR A 841 6.05 13.73 61.77
C TYR A 841 4.95 14.46 62.53
N ALA A 842 4.69 15.71 62.15
CA ALA A 842 3.58 16.54 62.63
C ALA A 842 2.74 17.03 61.45
N GLY A 843 1.47 17.34 61.71
CA GLY A 843 0.53 17.73 60.67
C GLY A 843 -0.21 19.03 60.99
N ARG A 844 -0.47 19.86 59.99
CA ARG A 844 -1.36 21.03 60.09
C ARG A 844 -2.43 20.94 59.02
N LEU A 845 -3.68 20.77 59.45
CA LEU A 845 -4.83 20.66 58.57
C LEU A 845 -5.41 22.05 58.30
N PHE A 846 -5.51 22.41 57.03
CA PHE A 846 -6.14 23.65 56.58
C PHE A 846 -7.48 23.35 55.91
N ARG A 847 -8.50 24.15 56.22
CA ARG A 847 -9.76 24.24 55.46
C ARG A 847 -9.72 25.55 54.69
N ASP A 848 -9.72 25.50 53.37
CA ASP A 848 -9.55 26.65 52.47
C ASP A 848 -8.30 27.52 52.71
N ARG A 849 -8.35 28.50 53.62
CA ARG A 849 -7.18 29.31 54.00
C ARG A 849 -6.90 29.29 55.49
N GLU A 850 -7.77 28.65 56.27
CA GLU A 850 -7.71 28.66 57.73
C GLU A 850 -7.10 27.36 58.25
N LEU A 851 -6.17 27.48 59.20
CA LEU A 851 -5.66 26.36 59.96
C LEU A 851 -6.76 25.91 60.93
N VAL A 852 -7.28 24.69 60.75
CA VAL A 852 -8.42 24.18 61.53
C VAL A 852 -8.03 23.11 62.55
N SER A 853 -6.89 22.43 62.36
CA SER A 853 -6.38 21.44 63.31
C SER A 853 -4.87 21.20 63.15
N ALA A 854 -4.22 20.66 64.18
CA ALA A 854 -2.82 20.25 64.14
C ALA A 854 -2.60 18.95 64.92
N LEU A 855 -1.73 18.09 64.39
CA LEU A 855 -1.24 16.87 65.05
C LEU A 855 0.22 17.09 65.49
N PRO A 856 0.60 16.70 66.72
CA PRO A 856 1.96 16.84 67.21
C PRO A 856 2.92 15.85 66.52
N TYR A 857 4.22 16.01 66.77
CA TYR A 857 5.24 15.06 66.30
C TYR A 857 5.00 13.67 66.88
N GLY A 858 4.91 12.68 66.01
CA GLY A 858 4.84 11.27 66.37
C GLY A 858 5.54 10.39 65.33
N PRO A 859 5.76 9.10 65.63
CA PRO A 859 6.51 8.21 64.74
C PRO A 859 5.72 7.77 63.51
N SER A 860 4.41 8.04 63.48
CA SER A 860 3.52 7.62 62.40
C SER A 860 3.72 8.50 61.17
N PRO A 861 3.99 7.93 59.98
CA PRO A 861 3.96 8.66 58.72
C PRO A 861 2.52 8.94 58.25
N TYR A 862 1.51 8.41 58.95
CA TYR A 862 0.09 8.68 58.74
C TYR A 862 -0.41 9.70 59.75
N LEU A 863 -1.00 10.77 59.24
CA LEU A 863 -1.57 11.88 59.99
C LEU A 863 -3.06 11.95 59.66
N THR A 864 -3.90 11.50 60.58
CA THR A 864 -5.34 11.34 60.35
C THR A 864 -6.16 12.29 61.20
N TRP A 865 -7.09 12.99 60.57
CA TRP A 865 -8.13 13.79 61.20
C TRP A 865 -9.49 13.16 60.91
N THR A 866 -10.33 13.01 61.93
CA THR A 866 -11.69 12.46 61.82
C THR A 866 -12.74 13.53 62.07
N ASP A 867 -14.00 13.21 61.76
CA ASP A 867 -15.18 14.03 62.09
C ASP A 867 -15.13 15.47 61.54
N LEU A 868 -14.51 15.64 60.38
CA LEU A 868 -14.38 16.91 59.68
C LEU A 868 -15.70 17.30 58.99
N PRO A 869 -16.14 18.56 59.12
CA PRO A 869 -17.29 19.07 58.37
C PRO A 869 -17.00 19.13 56.86
N ALA A 870 -18.04 19.13 56.03
CA ALA A 870 -17.92 19.28 54.58
C ALA A 870 -17.07 20.50 54.19
N GLY A 871 -16.14 20.34 53.26
CA GLY A 871 -15.25 21.42 52.84
C GLY A 871 -13.98 20.94 52.14
N ARG A 872 -13.18 21.90 51.69
CA ARG A 872 -11.92 21.64 51.00
C ARG A 872 -10.75 21.68 52.00
N TYR A 873 -9.99 20.61 52.09
CA TYR A 873 -8.92 20.40 53.06
C TYR A 873 -7.56 20.14 52.40
N ARG A 874 -6.48 20.61 53.00
CA ARG A 874 -5.11 20.18 52.65
C ARG A 874 -4.28 20.10 53.92
N VAL A 875 -3.21 19.32 53.88
CA VAL A 875 -2.36 19.11 55.03
C VAL A 875 -0.97 19.65 54.75
N ARG A 876 -0.44 20.46 55.66
CA ARG A 876 1.00 20.74 55.72
C ARG A 876 1.66 19.76 56.69
N VAL A 877 2.51 18.89 56.17
CA VAL A 877 3.23 17.87 56.94
C VAL A 877 4.62 18.38 57.26
N PHE A 878 5.07 18.16 58.48
CA PHE A 878 6.42 18.49 58.95
C PHE A 878 7.11 17.19 59.37
N GLY A 879 8.39 17.03 59.03
CA GLY A 879 9.19 15.85 59.38
C GLY A 879 10.53 16.24 59.97
N ARG A 880 11.01 15.48 60.96
CA ARG A 880 12.33 15.68 61.59
C ARG A 880 12.92 14.39 62.17
N ASN A 881 14.24 14.32 62.31
CA ASN A 881 14.90 13.31 63.12
C ASN A 881 14.97 13.77 64.60
N PRO A 882 15.10 12.83 65.55
CA PRO A 882 15.14 13.17 66.97
C PRO A 882 16.42 13.95 67.27
N GLY A 883 16.28 15.20 67.73
CA GLY A 883 17.39 16.11 67.99
C GLY A 883 17.58 17.23 66.95
N ASP A 884 16.86 17.19 65.83
CA ASP A 884 16.91 18.26 64.83
C ASP A 884 16.25 19.55 65.36
N VAL A 885 16.91 20.70 65.10
CA VAL A 885 16.43 22.03 65.50
C VAL A 885 15.38 22.56 64.52
N GLU A 886 15.47 22.18 63.25
CA GLU A 886 14.55 22.59 62.19
C GLU A 886 13.88 21.37 61.54
N ALA A 887 12.60 21.52 61.20
CA ALA A 887 11.82 20.48 60.54
C ALA A 887 11.60 20.83 59.07
N ILE A 888 11.76 19.84 58.20
CA ILE A 888 11.39 19.95 56.79
C ILE A 888 9.87 19.85 56.64
N ALA A 889 9.28 20.49 55.62
CA ALA A 889 7.84 20.52 55.47
C ALA A 889 7.37 20.33 54.02
N GLY A 890 6.23 19.68 53.86
CA GLY A 890 5.49 19.48 52.62
C GLY A 890 4.06 19.95 52.74
N THR A 891 3.39 20.22 51.63
CA THR A 891 1.95 20.49 51.63
C THR A 891 1.29 19.61 50.58
N THR A 892 0.27 18.86 51.00
CA THR A 892 -0.51 17.99 50.13
C THR A 892 -1.37 18.82 49.18
N ASP A 893 -1.83 18.20 48.11
CA ASP A 893 -2.94 18.72 47.34
C ASP A 893 -4.24 18.77 48.15
N TRP A 894 -5.23 19.46 47.58
CA TRP A 894 -6.54 19.65 48.18
C TRP A 894 -7.41 18.39 48.04
N VAL A 895 -8.06 18.02 49.13
CA VAL A 895 -9.05 16.94 49.21
C VAL A 895 -10.38 17.53 49.64
N VAL A 896 -11.48 17.12 49.01
CA VAL A 896 -12.83 17.61 49.34
C VAL A 896 -13.55 16.60 50.23
N VAL A 897 -13.94 16.99 51.43
CA VAL A 897 -14.89 16.23 52.27
C VAL A 897 -16.29 16.70 51.91
N ASP A 898 -17.18 15.77 51.57
CA ASP A 898 -18.56 16.07 51.16
C ASP A 898 -19.51 16.26 52.34
#